data_AF-A0AA89BH94-F1
#
_entry.id   AF-A0AA89BH94-F1
#
_cell.length_a   1.000
_cell.length_b   1.000
_cell.length_c   1.000
_cell.angle_alpha   90.00
_cell.angle_beta   90.00
_cell.angle_gamma   90.00
#
_symmetry.space_group_name_H-M   'P 1'
#
loop_
_entity.id
_entity.type
_entity.pdbx_description
1 polymer ?
#
loop_
_entity_poly.entity_id
_entity_poly.type
_entity_poly.pdbx_seq_one_letter_code
_entity_poly.pdbx_strand_id
1 'polypeptide(L)'
;MPDHFPSQLWISIKTFSVPCRVNSVPQVRKRAVGSDDVWVKITHCGVCYADVAFPRNKIGDAKYPMVPGHEITGVVKEVGSNVHGFKVGDYVGIGTMVNSCQECEWCDISQEVHCTKGVRTFNSVDVDGTITQGGYSSYYVVHQRFCFKIPDGYPLASAAPLLCAGITVYSPMMRHKMNQSGKSLGVIGVGGLGHMAIKFGKAFGLSVTVFSTSESKRDEALNKLGADKFVVSSNEQQMAAQANSLDFIIDTASGDHPFDPYISLLKTNGILVLVGVPSEVKFSPMNLIRGNKTITGNETGGTKERQEMLNFCAAQKIYPEIEVIPIEYINEALERLIKRDVKYRFVIDIENSLKGDRDTRSRSHGDKVSQAFGLSITVFSTSESKKDEALNKLGADKFVVSSNAQQMAAQANSLDFIIDTASGDHQFDPYISLLKTNGVLALVGVPSEAKFIYVFICTCNKTITGSVTVGDKERQEMLNFCAANKIYPEIEVIPIDYINEAFEPLIKRDVKYRFVIDIENSLKEPVVANLLDEWRPFTLKEYSVFAISYRNKESSTEKIDISRNELFRKGVSWMGSKGFIRSSVSLPIFSPVSVTAVRSDDVWVKITHCGVCYGDVAFPRNEFGDAKYPMVPGHEITGVVNEVGSNVQGFKVGDHVGIGTMANSCQECEWCDISQEVHCTKRVWTFNSVDVDGTITQGGYSSHYVIHQRFCYKIPDGYPLASAAPLLCAGITVYSPMMRHKMNQPGKSLGVIGLGGLGHMAIKFGKAFGLSVTVFSTSESKKDEALNELGADKFVVSSNEQQMAAQANSLDLIIDTASGDHPFDPYISLLKPNGVLVLVGVPSEVKFSPMSLVMGNKTITGNVTGGNKEWQEMLNFCAAHKIYPEIEVIPIEYINEALERLIKRDVKYRFVIDIENSLK
;
A
#
# COMPACT_ATOMS: atom_id res chain seq x y z
N MET A 1 27.46 55.26 -31.26
CA MET A 1 28.27 54.82 -30.10
C MET A 1 27.49 53.73 -29.36
N PRO A 2 28.17 52.70 -28.84
CA PRO A 2 28.08 51.33 -29.36
C PRO A 2 27.64 50.28 -28.31
N ASP A 3 27.34 49.04 -28.72
CA ASP A 3 28.10 47.82 -28.34
C ASP A 3 27.33 46.47 -28.45
N HIS A 4 28.02 45.51 -29.10
CA HIS A 4 28.08 44.04 -28.90
C HIS A 4 26.99 43.02 -29.39
N PHE A 5 27.30 42.37 -30.55
CA PHE A 5 27.37 40.93 -30.98
C PHE A 5 26.56 39.79 -30.26
N PRO A 6 26.35 38.56 -30.85
CA PRO A 6 26.75 38.01 -32.18
C PRO A 6 25.70 37.16 -32.95
N SER A 7 26.12 36.77 -34.17
CA SER A 7 25.60 35.75 -35.11
C SER A 7 25.03 34.45 -34.52
N GLN A 8 23.87 33.99 -35.02
CA GLN A 8 23.29 32.69 -34.65
C GLN A 8 23.83 31.53 -35.50
N LEU A 9 24.22 30.48 -34.79
CA LEU A 9 24.59 29.15 -35.25
C LEU A 9 23.48 28.20 -34.78
N TRP A 10 23.01 27.28 -35.64
CA TRP A 10 21.96 26.34 -35.30
C TRP A 10 22.55 24.98 -34.91
N ILE A 11 22.33 24.55 -33.67
CA ILE A 11 22.71 23.22 -33.14
C ILE A 11 21.43 22.54 -32.64
N SER A 12 21.14 21.34 -33.14
CA SER A 12 20.14 20.45 -32.53
C SER A 12 20.79 19.73 -31.34
N ILE A 13 20.33 20.04 -30.12
CA ILE A 13 20.55 19.20 -28.93
C ILE A 13 19.18 18.68 -28.50
N LYS A 14 19.05 17.36 -28.49
CA LYS A 14 17.91 16.64 -27.93
C LYS A 14 17.88 16.83 -26.41
N THR A 15 17.01 17.67 -25.86
CA THR A 15 16.40 17.38 -24.54
C THR A 15 15.14 16.58 -24.77
N PHE A 16 15.34 15.29 -25.03
CA PHE A 16 14.28 14.31 -24.79
C PHE A 16 14.25 14.10 -23.27
N SER A 17 13.06 13.88 -22.70
CA SER A 17 12.96 13.00 -21.54
C SER A 17 13.57 11.66 -21.94
N VAL A 18 14.87 11.53 -21.74
CA VAL A 18 15.60 10.31 -22.09
C VAL A 18 14.97 9.24 -21.20
N PRO A 19 14.45 8.11 -21.73
CA PRO A 19 14.36 6.91 -20.89
C PRO A 19 15.74 6.80 -20.25
N CYS A 20 15.83 6.78 -18.92
CA CYS A 20 17.12 6.79 -18.22
C CYS A 20 17.93 5.59 -18.69
N ARG A 21 18.69 5.79 -19.76
CA ARG A 21 19.67 4.88 -20.27
C ARG A 21 20.91 5.25 -19.49
N VAL A 22 21.55 4.27 -18.87
CA VAL A 22 22.94 4.37 -18.44
C VAL A 22 23.77 4.63 -19.71
N ASN A 23 23.84 5.89 -20.15
CA ASN A 23 24.49 6.34 -21.38
C ASN A 23 25.98 6.63 -21.15
N SER A 24 26.36 6.77 -19.89
CA SER A 24 27.73 6.86 -19.41
C SER A 24 27.78 6.33 -17.98
N VAL A 25 28.83 5.59 -17.63
CA VAL A 25 29.14 5.29 -16.22
C VAL A 25 29.81 6.56 -15.69
N PRO A 26 29.14 7.39 -14.86
CA PRO A 26 29.76 8.61 -14.36
C PRO A 26 30.98 8.23 -13.51
N GLN A 27 32.10 8.93 -13.70
CA GLN A 27 33.23 8.81 -12.79
C GLN A 27 32.87 9.51 -11.48
N VAL A 28 32.30 8.75 -10.54
CA VAL A 28 32.01 9.25 -9.19
C VAL A 28 33.07 8.75 -8.23
N ARG A 29 33.75 9.68 -7.55
CA ARG A 29 34.69 9.33 -6.47
C ARG A 29 33.88 8.98 -5.23
N LYS A 30 34.18 7.82 -4.62
CA LYS A 30 33.67 7.46 -3.28
C LYS A 30 34.62 8.01 -2.22
N ARG A 31 34.14 8.07 -0.97
CA ARG A 31 34.95 8.53 0.16
C ARG A 31 36.19 7.65 0.40
N ALA A 32 37.21 8.22 1.04
CA ALA A 32 38.40 7.48 1.45
C ALA A 32 38.04 6.40 2.48
N VAL A 33 38.88 5.37 2.60
CA VAL A 33 38.71 4.32 3.61
C VAL A 33 38.96 4.91 4.99
N GLY A 34 37.90 5.05 5.80
CA GLY A 34 38.01 5.45 7.20
C GLY A 34 38.46 4.29 8.10
N SER A 35 38.65 4.59 9.39
CA SER A 35 39.10 3.61 10.39
C SER A 35 38.21 2.38 10.51
N ASP A 36 36.91 2.53 10.30
CA ASP A 36 35.90 1.49 10.47
C ASP A 36 35.35 0.96 9.14
N ASP A 37 35.98 1.33 8.02
CA ASP A 37 35.49 1.02 6.70
C ASP A 37 36.18 -0.19 6.06
N VAL A 38 35.44 -0.83 5.18
CA VAL A 38 35.90 -1.92 4.31
C VAL A 38 35.81 -1.43 2.86
N TRP A 39 36.93 -1.49 2.15
CA TRP A 39 36.98 -1.26 0.72
C TRP A 39 36.78 -2.58 -0.02
N VAL A 40 35.78 -2.62 -0.89
CA VAL A 40 35.37 -3.82 -1.62
C VAL A 40 35.52 -3.60 -3.12
N LYS A 41 36.32 -4.44 -3.78
CA LYS A 41 36.30 -4.57 -5.25
C LYS A 41 34.99 -5.27 -5.62
N ILE A 42 34.10 -4.58 -6.34
CA ILE A 42 32.83 -5.19 -6.73
C ILE A 42 33.08 -6.19 -7.85
N THR A 43 32.51 -7.38 -7.70
CA THR A 43 32.54 -8.44 -8.72
C THR A 43 31.20 -8.58 -9.41
N HIS A 44 30.12 -8.59 -8.63
CA HIS A 44 28.76 -8.71 -9.15
C HIS A 44 27.82 -7.75 -8.40
N CYS A 45 26.78 -7.29 -9.10
CA CYS A 45 25.68 -6.55 -8.48
C CYS A 45 24.35 -7.07 -9.01
N GLY A 46 23.44 -7.46 -8.11
CA GLY A 46 22.09 -7.84 -8.49
C GLY A 46 21.27 -6.64 -8.96
N VAL A 47 20.21 -6.92 -9.72
CA VAL A 47 19.26 -5.93 -10.25
C VAL A 47 17.87 -6.19 -9.68
N CYS A 48 17.27 -5.13 -9.15
CA CYS A 48 15.98 -5.12 -8.46
C CYS A 48 15.09 -4.01 -9.01
N TYR A 49 13.78 -4.06 -8.71
CA TYR A 49 12.83 -3.04 -9.16
C TYR A 49 13.12 -1.64 -8.57
N ALA A 50 13.81 -1.55 -7.44
CA ALA A 50 14.30 -0.27 -6.93
C ALA A 50 15.27 0.41 -7.92
N ASP A 51 16.07 -0.37 -8.66
CA ASP A 51 16.97 0.15 -9.71
C ASP A 51 16.20 0.62 -10.96
N VAL A 52 14.90 0.30 -11.06
CA VAL A 52 13.95 0.87 -12.04
C VAL A 52 13.28 2.12 -11.48
N ALA A 53 12.84 2.09 -10.22
CA ALA A 53 11.98 3.10 -9.62
C ALA A 53 12.73 4.40 -9.28
N PHE A 54 13.88 4.30 -8.60
CA PHE A 54 14.65 5.47 -8.18
C PHE A 54 15.22 6.27 -9.36
N PRO A 55 15.87 5.67 -10.38
CA PRO A 55 16.41 6.44 -11.51
C PRO A 55 15.35 7.01 -12.45
N ARG A 56 14.09 6.57 -12.33
CA ARG A 56 12.94 7.16 -13.02
C ARG A 56 12.15 8.13 -12.13
N ASN A 57 12.70 8.47 -10.96
CA ASN A 57 12.09 9.34 -9.95
C ASN A 57 10.64 8.98 -9.59
N LYS A 58 10.28 7.69 -9.61
CA LYS A 58 8.90 7.26 -9.30
C LYS A 58 8.46 7.59 -7.87
N ILE A 59 9.42 7.84 -6.98
CA ILE A 59 9.22 8.16 -5.57
C ILE A 59 9.23 9.69 -5.33
N GLY A 60 9.75 10.48 -6.28
CA GLY A 60 9.87 11.94 -6.16
C GLY A 60 11.08 12.44 -5.37
N ASP A 61 12.01 11.57 -4.96
CA ASP A 61 13.16 11.89 -4.10
C ASP A 61 14.55 11.67 -4.75
N ALA A 62 14.60 11.49 -6.07
CA ALA A 62 15.82 11.15 -6.81
C ALA A 62 16.86 12.30 -6.81
N LYS A 63 18.10 11.96 -6.45
CA LYS A 63 19.26 12.86 -6.43
C LYS A 63 20.22 12.45 -7.55
N TYR A 64 20.26 13.24 -8.61
CA TYR A 64 21.15 13.01 -9.75
C TYR A 64 22.49 13.78 -9.61
N PRO A 65 23.61 13.27 -10.13
CA PRO A 65 23.78 11.95 -10.78
C PRO A 65 23.61 10.79 -9.80
N MET A 66 22.98 9.70 -10.27
CA MET A 66 22.66 8.51 -9.47
C MET A 66 23.27 7.26 -10.10
N VAL A 67 24.03 6.51 -9.30
CA VAL A 67 24.48 5.15 -9.62
C VAL A 67 23.62 4.15 -8.83
N PRO A 68 22.79 3.31 -9.47
CA PRO A 68 21.98 2.30 -8.79
C PRO A 68 22.79 1.09 -8.29
N GLY A 69 22.09 0.12 -7.71
CA GLY A 69 22.65 -1.15 -7.25
C GLY A 69 22.84 -1.21 -5.74
N HIS A 70 22.16 -2.16 -5.10
CA HIS A 70 22.15 -2.37 -3.64
C HIS A 70 22.17 -3.87 -3.28
N GLU A 71 22.65 -4.68 -4.22
CA GLU A 71 22.77 -6.14 -4.14
C GLU A 71 24.22 -6.52 -4.48
N ILE A 72 25.18 -5.98 -3.72
CA ILE A 72 26.58 -5.91 -4.13
C ILE A 72 27.35 -7.10 -3.56
N THR A 73 28.20 -7.74 -4.36
CA THR A 73 29.16 -8.75 -3.87
C THR A 73 30.55 -8.51 -4.44
N GLY A 74 31.58 -8.85 -3.68
CA GLY A 74 32.94 -8.53 -4.05
C GLY A 74 34.01 -9.10 -3.14
N VAL A 75 35.22 -8.57 -3.31
CA VAL A 75 36.42 -8.99 -2.59
C VAL A 75 37.01 -7.80 -1.84
N VAL A 76 37.27 -7.97 -0.56
CA VAL A 76 37.94 -6.95 0.26
C VAL A 76 39.35 -6.68 -0.28
N LYS A 77 39.72 -5.41 -0.50
CA LYS A 77 41.10 -5.02 -0.87
C LYS A 77 41.79 -4.13 0.14
N GLU A 78 41.04 -3.43 0.99
CA GLU A 78 41.59 -2.59 2.04
C GLU A 78 40.61 -2.58 3.22
N VAL A 79 41.13 -2.47 4.44
CA VAL A 79 40.35 -2.39 5.67
C VAL A 79 40.92 -1.27 6.55
N GLY A 80 40.04 -0.54 7.21
CA GLY A 80 40.42 0.49 8.18
C GLY A 80 41.08 -0.09 9.44
N SER A 81 41.73 0.76 10.23
CA SER A 81 42.51 0.35 11.41
C SER A 81 41.69 -0.32 12.52
N ASN A 82 40.39 -0.04 12.60
CA ASN A 82 39.45 -0.54 13.61
C ASN A 82 38.61 -1.72 13.09
N VAL A 83 38.86 -2.19 11.86
CA VAL A 83 38.15 -3.33 11.30
C VAL A 83 38.78 -4.63 11.80
N HIS A 84 38.00 -5.43 12.51
CA HIS A 84 38.43 -6.72 13.05
C HIS A 84 37.71 -7.91 12.42
N GLY A 85 36.54 -7.67 11.84
CA GLY A 85 35.70 -8.71 11.24
C GLY A 85 36.18 -9.19 9.88
N PHE A 86 36.97 -8.41 9.14
CA PHE A 86 37.30 -8.66 7.74
C PHE A 86 38.80 -8.55 7.49
N LYS A 87 39.30 -9.32 6.51
CA LYS A 87 40.67 -9.22 6.01
C LYS A 87 40.69 -9.11 4.49
N VAL A 88 41.78 -8.57 3.95
CA VAL A 88 42.02 -8.53 2.51
C VAL A 88 41.90 -9.93 1.90
N GLY A 89 41.14 -10.04 0.81
CA GLY A 89 40.84 -11.30 0.15
C GLY A 89 39.51 -11.94 0.57
N ASP A 90 38.87 -11.50 1.65
CA ASP A 90 37.55 -12.02 2.05
C ASP A 90 36.49 -11.73 0.98
N TYR A 91 35.60 -12.70 0.78
CA TYR A 91 34.40 -12.57 -0.03
C TYR A 91 33.28 -11.93 0.79
N VAL A 92 32.73 -10.82 0.29
CA VAL A 92 31.77 -10.01 1.04
C VAL A 92 30.61 -9.50 0.19
N GLY A 93 29.51 -9.16 0.87
CA GLY A 93 28.33 -8.53 0.31
C GLY A 93 27.99 -7.21 1.00
N ILE A 94 27.27 -6.33 0.28
CA ILE A 94 26.73 -5.06 0.78
C ILE A 94 25.27 -4.96 0.31
N GLY A 95 24.36 -4.75 1.27
CA GLY A 95 22.91 -4.77 1.03
C GLY A 95 22.32 -3.38 0.75
N THR A 96 21.11 -3.15 1.25
CA THR A 96 20.30 -1.93 1.05
C THR A 96 20.72 -0.74 1.91
N MET A 97 21.51 -0.98 2.95
CA MET A 97 22.00 0.04 3.87
C MET A 97 23.53 0.02 3.96
N VAL A 98 24.11 1.19 4.20
CA VAL A 98 25.56 1.37 4.33
C VAL A 98 25.99 2.12 5.59
N ASN A 99 25.05 2.76 6.29
CA ASN A 99 25.31 3.45 7.55
C ASN A 99 24.04 3.60 8.41
N SER A 100 24.21 3.98 9.68
CA SER A 100 23.15 4.38 10.62
C SER A 100 23.72 5.27 11.74
N CYS A 101 22.90 5.69 12.70
CA CYS A 101 23.41 6.43 13.87
C CYS A 101 24.21 5.55 14.84
N GLN A 102 24.04 4.23 14.77
CA GLN A 102 24.73 3.22 15.58
C GLN A 102 24.46 3.24 17.09
N GLU A 103 23.66 4.17 17.59
CA GLU A 103 23.43 4.43 19.02
C GLU A 103 21.96 4.38 19.46
N CYS A 104 21.02 4.23 18.51
CA CYS A 104 19.60 4.14 18.85
C CYS A 104 19.17 2.71 19.17
N GLU A 105 18.03 2.57 19.85
CA GLU A 105 17.46 1.27 20.25
C GLU A 105 17.41 0.25 19.10
N TRP A 106 17.12 0.70 17.88
CA TRP A 106 17.07 -0.16 16.69
C TRP A 106 18.45 -0.63 16.25
N CYS A 107 19.46 0.23 16.34
CA CYS A 107 20.83 -0.15 16.04
C CYS A 107 21.39 -1.14 17.07
N ASP A 108 21.03 -0.97 18.34
CA ASP A 108 21.47 -1.84 19.44
C ASP A 108 20.97 -3.28 19.29
N ILE A 109 19.77 -3.46 18.73
CA ILE A 109 19.20 -4.79 18.44
C ILE A 109 19.45 -5.26 17.00
N SER A 110 20.36 -4.62 16.27
CA SER A 110 20.70 -4.95 14.87
C SER A 110 19.51 -4.88 13.90
N GLN A 111 18.62 -3.92 14.10
CA GLN A 111 17.46 -3.58 13.26
C GLN A 111 17.62 -2.19 12.64
N GLU A 112 18.80 -1.91 12.10
CA GLU A 112 19.21 -0.60 11.58
C GLU A 112 18.26 -0.07 10.49
N VAL A 113 17.50 -0.94 9.85
CA VAL A 113 16.44 -0.61 8.87
C VAL A 113 15.35 0.31 9.45
N HIS A 114 15.22 0.37 10.76
CA HIS A 114 14.28 1.26 11.46
C HIS A 114 14.96 2.49 12.06
N CYS A 115 16.27 2.66 11.86
CA CYS A 115 16.99 3.85 12.27
C CYS A 115 16.51 5.06 11.47
N THR A 116 16.05 6.11 12.15
CA THR A 116 15.62 7.37 11.53
C THR A 116 16.77 8.12 10.83
N LYS A 117 18.02 7.82 11.18
CA LYS A 117 19.25 8.30 10.53
C LYS A 117 19.93 7.19 9.70
N GLY A 118 19.17 6.18 9.26
CA GLY A 118 19.69 5.12 8.39
C GLY A 118 20.06 5.64 7.00
N VAL A 119 21.19 5.18 6.46
CA VAL A 119 21.71 5.59 5.16
C VAL A 119 21.59 4.44 4.17
N ARG A 120 20.90 4.67 3.05
CA ARG A 120 20.73 3.69 1.97
C ARG A 120 21.97 3.62 1.08
N THR A 121 22.17 2.49 0.40
CA THR A 121 23.34 2.23 -0.47
C THR A 121 23.46 3.18 -1.66
N PHE A 122 22.36 3.80 -2.09
CA PHE A 122 22.35 4.88 -3.07
C PHE A 122 21.19 5.84 -2.82
N ASN A 123 21.26 7.05 -3.41
CA ASN A 123 20.23 8.10 -3.33
C ASN A 123 19.97 8.67 -1.91
N SER A 124 20.86 8.36 -0.96
CA SER A 124 20.83 8.86 0.42
C SER A 124 22.02 9.78 0.70
N VAL A 125 21.86 10.72 1.63
CA VAL A 125 22.97 11.56 2.12
C VAL A 125 23.72 10.74 3.19
N ASP A 126 24.99 10.46 2.97
CA ASP A 126 25.85 9.78 3.95
C ASP A 126 26.31 10.75 5.06
N VAL A 127 26.97 10.21 6.08
CA VAL A 127 27.46 10.96 7.25
C VAL A 127 28.46 12.07 6.91
N ASP A 128 29.13 11.97 5.76
CA ASP A 128 30.07 12.97 5.24
C ASP A 128 29.39 14.04 4.36
N GLY A 129 28.07 13.99 4.22
CA GLY A 129 27.27 14.90 3.40
C GLY A 129 27.24 14.54 1.91
N THR A 130 27.96 13.51 1.47
CA THR A 130 27.95 13.06 0.07
C THR A 130 26.69 12.25 -0.25
N ILE A 131 26.30 12.23 -1.52
CA ILE A 131 25.23 11.35 -1.99
C ILE A 131 25.82 9.96 -2.24
N THR A 132 25.29 8.96 -1.54
CA THR A 132 25.64 7.55 -1.73
C THR A 132 25.40 7.09 -3.16
N GLN A 133 26.35 6.28 -3.66
CA GLN A 133 26.39 5.78 -5.04
C GLN A 133 26.54 4.26 -5.03
N GLY A 134 25.64 3.58 -5.72
CA GLY A 134 25.43 2.13 -5.63
C GLY A 134 26.49 1.24 -6.29
N GLY A 135 26.09 -0.02 -6.46
CA GLY A 135 26.91 -1.14 -6.90
C GLY A 135 27.17 -1.23 -8.40
N TYR A 136 26.56 -0.38 -9.23
CA TYR A 136 26.86 -0.31 -10.67
C TYR A 136 28.18 0.45 -10.91
N SER A 137 29.22 0.08 -10.15
CA SER A 137 30.52 0.72 -10.07
C SER A 137 31.60 -0.32 -9.74
N SER A 138 32.88 0.01 -9.94
CA SER A 138 33.98 -0.97 -9.81
C SER A 138 34.39 -1.29 -8.36
N TYR A 139 34.04 -0.44 -7.40
CA TYR A 139 34.37 -0.63 -5.98
C TYR A 139 33.34 0.06 -5.08
N TYR A 140 33.29 -0.32 -3.80
CA TYR A 140 32.49 0.34 -2.76
C TYR A 140 33.32 0.52 -1.48
N VAL A 141 33.06 1.58 -0.71
CA VAL A 141 33.61 1.77 0.64
C VAL A 141 32.43 1.82 1.61
N VAL A 142 32.42 0.93 2.59
CA VAL A 142 31.27 0.76 3.50
C VAL A 142 31.75 0.56 4.93
N HIS A 143 30.99 1.04 5.90
CA HIS A 143 31.27 0.77 7.31
C HIS A 143 31.15 -0.73 7.61
N GLN A 144 32.07 -1.30 8.41
CA GLN A 144 32.19 -2.75 8.63
C GLN A 144 30.89 -3.43 9.11
N ARG A 145 30.03 -2.70 9.85
CA ARG A 145 28.70 -3.18 10.31
C ARG A 145 27.73 -3.54 9.17
N PHE A 146 27.90 -2.92 8.01
CA PHE A 146 27.04 -3.11 6.82
C PHE A 146 27.72 -3.92 5.72
N CYS A 147 28.88 -4.51 6.04
CA CYS A 147 29.57 -5.48 5.20
C CYS A 147 29.23 -6.88 5.72
N PHE A 148 28.91 -7.83 4.83
CA PHE A 148 28.48 -9.19 5.21
C PHE A 148 29.45 -10.19 4.61
N LYS A 149 29.88 -11.20 5.38
CA LYS A 149 30.71 -12.28 4.83
C LYS A 149 29.86 -13.19 3.96
N ILE A 150 30.35 -13.48 2.76
CA ILE A 150 29.81 -14.54 1.93
C ILE A 150 30.54 -15.84 2.31
N PRO A 151 29.82 -16.90 2.74
CA PRO A 151 30.45 -18.15 3.12
C PRO A 151 31.31 -18.77 2.00
N ASP A 152 32.41 -19.41 2.38
CA ASP A 152 33.34 -20.03 1.44
C ASP A 152 32.62 -21.04 0.52
N GLY A 153 32.91 -20.95 -0.78
CA GLY A 153 32.29 -21.80 -1.81
C GLY A 153 30.89 -21.37 -2.25
N TYR A 154 30.28 -20.35 -1.63
CA TYR A 154 29.01 -19.81 -2.12
C TYR A 154 29.25 -18.84 -3.30
N PRO A 155 28.61 -19.04 -4.48
CA PRO A 155 28.87 -18.20 -5.65
C PRO A 155 28.45 -16.74 -5.43
N LEU A 156 29.37 -15.79 -5.68
CA LEU A 156 29.12 -14.35 -5.47
C LEU A 156 27.93 -13.83 -6.28
N ALA A 157 27.82 -14.24 -7.55
CA ALA A 157 26.69 -13.89 -8.40
C ALA A 157 25.34 -14.32 -7.77
N SER A 158 25.29 -15.51 -7.19
CA SER A 158 24.10 -16.03 -6.49
C SER A 158 23.87 -15.38 -5.12
N ALA A 159 24.89 -14.80 -4.50
CA ALA A 159 24.76 -14.14 -3.20
C ALA A 159 24.17 -12.73 -3.34
N ALA A 160 24.43 -12.06 -4.45
CA ALA A 160 23.95 -10.70 -4.70
C ALA A 160 22.43 -10.54 -4.49
N PRO A 161 21.54 -11.35 -5.11
CA PRO A 161 20.10 -11.21 -4.92
C PRO A 161 19.59 -11.48 -3.51
N LEU A 162 20.37 -12.20 -2.68
CA LEU A 162 19.99 -12.51 -1.30
C LEU A 162 20.04 -11.27 -0.40
N LEU A 163 20.91 -10.31 -0.70
CA LEU A 163 21.13 -9.11 0.11
C LEU A 163 19.94 -8.12 0.09
N CYS A 164 18.98 -8.34 -0.82
CA CYS A 164 17.70 -7.63 -0.88
C CYS A 164 16.53 -8.62 -0.88
N ALA A 165 16.17 -9.26 -2.01
CA ALA A 165 14.99 -10.14 -2.04
C ALA A 165 15.07 -11.31 -1.06
N GLY A 166 16.26 -11.92 -0.88
CA GLY A 166 16.43 -13.01 0.07
C GLY A 166 16.04 -12.60 1.48
N ILE A 167 16.69 -11.54 2.00
CA ILE A 167 16.40 -11.03 3.34
C ILE A 167 14.96 -10.50 3.48
N THR A 168 14.39 -9.87 2.44
CA THR A 168 13.03 -9.32 2.47
C THR A 168 11.96 -10.39 2.72
N VAL A 169 12.14 -11.62 2.24
CA VAL A 169 11.20 -12.72 2.53
C VAL A 169 11.63 -13.55 3.74
N TYR A 170 12.93 -13.62 4.05
CA TYR A 170 13.46 -14.34 5.22
C TYR A 170 13.06 -13.65 6.53
N SER A 171 13.27 -12.33 6.63
CA SER A 171 12.95 -11.51 7.81
C SER A 171 11.53 -11.73 8.35
N PRO A 172 10.46 -11.56 7.54
CA PRO A 172 9.11 -11.75 8.06
C PRO A 172 8.81 -13.21 8.43
N MET A 173 9.43 -14.19 7.74
CA MET A 173 9.31 -15.60 8.15
C MET A 173 9.93 -15.82 9.53
N MET A 174 11.09 -15.24 9.82
CA MET A 174 11.73 -15.35 11.13
C MET A 174 10.95 -14.60 12.21
N ARG A 175 10.54 -13.35 11.94
CA ARG A 175 9.74 -12.50 12.84
C ARG A 175 8.47 -13.21 13.31
N HIS A 176 7.81 -13.94 12.41
CA HIS A 176 6.56 -14.64 12.68
C HIS A 176 6.71 -16.15 12.93
N LYS A 177 7.94 -16.63 13.18
CA LYS A 177 8.25 -18.04 13.53
C LYS A 177 7.74 -19.05 12.48
N MET A 178 7.88 -18.70 11.20
CA MET A 178 7.57 -19.54 10.04
C MET A 178 8.76 -20.39 9.59
N ASN A 179 9.78 -20.50 10.42
CA ASN A 179 10.92 -21.40 10.24
C ASN A 179 10.72 -22.76 10.95
N GLN A 180 9.47 -23.17 11.17
CA GLN A 180 9.08 -24.39 11.89
C GLN A 180 8.37 -25.35 10.93
N SER A 181 8.83 -26.60 10.87
CA SER A 181 8.20 -27.61 10.01
C SER A 181 6.74 -27.87 10.39
N GLY A 182 5.92 -28.24 9.40
CA GLY A 182 4.51 -28.58 9.58
C GLY A 182 3.53 -27.42 9.42
N LYS A 183 4.00 -26.17 9.34
CA LYS A 183 3.16 -25.01 9.02
C LYS A 183 2.93 -24.86 7.51
N SER A 184 1.88 -24.15 7.13
CA SER A 184 1.52 -23.87 5.73
C SER A 184 1.82 -22.43 5.31
N LEU A 185 2.45 -22.28 4.15
CA LEU A 185 2.84 -21.02 3.53
C LEU A 185 2.09 -20.83 2.20
N GLY A 186 1.39 -19.71 2.05
CA GLY A 186 0.96 -19.18 0.76
C GLY A 186 1.97 -18.21 0.18
N VAL A 187 2.25 -18.30 -1.12
CA VAL A 187 3.07 -17.31 -1.84
C VAL A 187 2.25 -16.73 -2.98
N ILE A 188 1.92 -15.43 -2.92
CA ILE A 188 1.21 -14.73 -4.00
C ILE A 188 2.26 -14.17 -4.96
N GLY A 189 2.21 -14.65 -6.21
CA GLY A 189 3.13 -14.27 -7.26
C GLY A 189 4.46 -15.03 -7.23
N VAL A 190 4.93 -15.44 -8.40
CA VAL A 190 6.23 -16.12 -8.58
C VAL A 190 7.16 -15.23 -9.40
N GLY A 191 7.94 -14.41 -8.71
CA GLY A 191 8.94 -13.51 -9.29
C GLY A 191 10.23 -13.50 -8.48
N GLY A 192 10.96 -12.38 -8.48
CA GLY A 192 12.22 -12.24 -7.74
C GLY A 192 12.12 -12.49 -6.23
N LEU A 193 11.02 -12.07 -5.59
CA LEU A 193 10.74 -12.33 -4.18
C LEU A 193 10.05 -13.69 -3.99
N GLY A 194 9.02 -13.98 -4.78
CA GLY A 194 8.22 -15.20 -4.65
C GLY A 194 9.04 -16.48 -4.79
N HIS A 195 10.01 -16.54 -5.73
CA HIS A 195 10.85 -17.75 -5.86
C HIS A 195 11.74 -17.99 -4.63
N MET A 196 12.20 -16.92 -3.97
CA MET A 196 12.95 -17.04 -2.72
C MET A 196 12.04 -17.47 -1.57
N ALA A 197 10.82 -16.93 -1.49
CA ALA A 197 9.85 -17.34 -0.47
C ALA A 197 9.53 -18.85 -0.58
N ILE A 198 9.38 -19.37 -1.80
CA ILE A 198 9.18 -20.81 -2.02
C ILE A 198 10.41 -21.61 -1.54
N LYS A 199 11.61 -21.23 -1.97
CA LYS A 199 12.85 -21.94 -1.59
C LYS A 199 13.08 -21.94 -0.06
N PHE A 200 12.86 -20.81 0.63
CA PHE A 200 12.94 -20.75 2.09
C PHE A 200 11.85 -21.58 2.76
N GLY A 201 10.59 -21.48 2.30
CA GLY A 201 9.50 -22.28 2.84
C GLY A 201 9.78 -23.78 2.76
N LYS A 202 10.31 -24.26 1.63
CA LYS A 202 10.72 -25.66 1.49
C LYS A 202 11.89 -26.03 2.39
N ALA A 203 12.90 -25.18 2.49
CA ALA A 203 14.05 -25.41 3.38
C ALA A 203 13.66 -25.45 4.87
N PHE A 204 12.62 -24.72 5.27
CA PHE A 204 12.06 -24.77 6.63
C PHE A 204 11.09 -25.94 6.87
N GLY A 205 10.81 -26.75 5.85
CA GLY A 205 9.88 -27.88 5.95
C GLY A 205 8.41 -27.46 6.02
N LEU A 206 8.05 -26.34 5.38
CA LEU A 206 6.68 -25.87 5.25
C LEU A 206 5.95 -26.58 4.09
N SER A 207 4.63 -26.64 4.20
CA SER A 207 3.74 -26.93 3.06
C SER A 207 3.49 -25.63 2.28
N VAL A 208 4.03 -25.54 1.07
CA VAL A 208 4.03 -24.33 0.25
C VAL A 208 2.98 -24.41 -0.85
N THR A 209 2.00 -23.50 -0.80
CA THR A 209 1.00 -23.29 -1.85
C THR A 209 1.31 -21.99 -2.60
N VAL A 210 1.44 -22.08 -3.92
CA VAL A 210 1.66 -20.93 -4.79
C VAL A 210 0.34 -20.46 -5.39
N PHE A 211 0.12 -19.15 -5.35
CA PHE A 211 -1.01 -18.48 -5.98
C PHE A 211 -0.54 -17.64 -7.17
N SER A 212 -1.19 -17.85 -8.32
CA SER A 212 -0.88 -17.16 -9.58
C SER A 212 -2.17 -16.85 -10.34
N THR A 213 -2.16 -15.80 -11.15
CA THR A 213 -3.29 -15.45 -12.02
C THR A 213 -3.39 -16.33 -13.27
N SER A 214 -2.33 -17.07 -13.60
CA SER A 214 -2.25 -17.94 -14.77
C SER A 214 -1.56 -19.27 -14.49
N GLU A 215 -1.92 -20.29 -15.29
CA GLU A 215 -1.35 -21.64 -15.25
C GLU A 215 0.11 -21.73 -15.74
N SER A 216 0.59 -20.71 -16.47
CA SER A 216 1.91 -20.72 -17.11
C SER A 216 3.09 -20.90 -16.15
N LYS A 217 2.90 -20.64 -14.85
CA LYS A 217 3.93 -20.80 -13.82
C LYS A 217 3.79 -22.09 -13.00
N ARG A 218 2.83 -22.97 -13.31
CA ARG A 218 2.59 -24.21 -12.56
C ARG A 218 3.81 -25.12 -12.54
N ASP A 219 4.33 -25.46 -13.73
CA ASP A 219 5.48 -26.36 -13.86
C ASP A 219 6.71 -25.78 -13.13
N GLU A 220 6.93 -24.48 -13.29
CA GLU A 220 8.04 -23.79 -12.64
C GLU A 220 7.89 -23.77 -11.10
N ALA A 221 6.69 -23.55 -10.58
CA ALA A 221 6.42 -23.56 -9.16
C ALA A 221 6.58 -24.96 -8.55
N LEU A 222 5.99 -25.99 -9.17
CA LEU A 222 5.95 -27.35 -8.63
C LEU A 222 7.26 -28.10 -8.86
N ASN A 223 7.75 -28.14 -10.10
CA ASN A 223 8.86 -29.01 -10.49
C ASN A 223 10.22 -28.33 -10.33
N LYS A 224 10.32 -27.02 -10.64
CA LYS A 224 11.59 -26.28 -10.54
C LYS A 224 11.85 -25.71 -9.14
N LEU A 225 10.83 -25.13 -8.51
CA LEU A 225 10.97 -24.50 -7.19
C LEU A 225 10.55 -25.40 -6.02
N GLY A 226 9.82 -26.48 -6.28
CA GLY A 226 9.46 -27.48 -5.27
C GLY A 226 8.26 -27.13 -4.40
N ALA A 227 7.35 -26.24 -4.85
CA ALA A 227 6.09 -25.99 -4.15
C ALA A 227 5.21 -27.25 -4.12
N ASP A 228 4.41 -27.41 -3.07
CA ASP A 228 3.55 -28.59 -2.89
C ASP A 228 2.22 -28.46 -3.63
N LYS A 229 1.72 -27.23 -3.76
CA LYS A 229 0.43 -26.93 -4.41
C LYS A 229 0.54 -25.68 -5.29
N PHE A 230 -0.28 -25.64 -6.32
CA PHE A 230 -0.44 -24.49 -7.19
C PHE A 230 -1.93 -24.21 -7.43
N VAL A 231 -2.34 -22.98 -7.13
CA VAL A 231 -3.72 -22.51 -7.20
C VAL A 231 -3.80 -21.33 -8.15
N VAL A 232 -4.73 -21.40 -9.10
CA VAL A 232 -5.07 -20.28 -9.97
C VAL A 232 -6.03 -19.37 -9.22
N SER A 233 -5.60 -18.15 -8.90
CA SER A 233 -6.34 -17.24 -8.03
C SER A 233 -7.66 -16.74 -8.62
N SER A 234 -7.82 -16.78 -9.94
CA SER A 234 -9.08 -16.49 -10.63
C SER A 234 -10.06 -17.67 -10.64
N ASN A 235 -9.65 -18.86 -10.18
CA ASN A 235 -10.53 -20.01 -10.04
C ASN A 235 -11.12 -20.05 -8.63
N GLU A 236 -12.37 -19.64 -8.50
CA GLU A 236 -13.09 -19.56 -7.22
C GLU A 236 -13.19 -20.92 -6.49
N GLN A 237 -13.35 -22.03 -7.22
CA GLN A 237 -13.43 -23.36 -6.60
C GLN A 237 -12.09 -23.77 -6.00
N GLN A 238 -10.98 -23.50 -6.69
CA GLN A 238 -9.65 -23.78 -6.16
C GLN A 238 -9.33 -22.90 -4.94
N MET A 239 -9.71 -21.63 -4.98
CA MET A 239 -9.54 -20.70 -3.84
C MET A 239 -10.39 -21.14 -2.64
N ALA A 240 -11.67 -21.47 -2.85
CA ALA A 240 -12.56 -21.95 -1.80
C ALA A 240 -12.05 -23.24 -1.13
N ALA A 241 -11.42 -24.13 -1.90
CA ALA A 241 -10.80 -25.34 -1.37
C ALA A 241 -9.58 -25.08 -0.44
N GLN A 242 -9.04 -23.85 -0.44
CA GLN A 242 -7.95 -23.44 0.45
C GLN A 242 -8.42 -22.60 1.66
N ALA A 243 -9.74 -22.44 1.87
CA ALA A 243 -10.26 -21.63 2.98
C ALA A 243 -9.73 -22.12 4.34
N ASN A 244 -9.26 -21.18 5.18
CA ASN A 244 -8.68 -21.46 6.50
C ASN A 244 -7.60 -22.56 6.52
N SER A 245 -6.74 -22.62 5.50
CA SER A 245 -5.70 -23.65 5.37
C SER A 245 -4.27 -23.15 5.59
N LEU A 246 -4.05 -21.83 5.58
CA LEU A 246 -2.71 -21.21 5.59
C LEU A 246 -2.37 -20.56 6.94
N ASP A 247 -1.23 -20.90 7.53
CA ASP A 247 -0.70 -20.19 8.71
C ASP A 247 -0.15 -18.80 8.31
N PHE A 248 0.44 -18.71 7.12
CA PHE A 248 1.13 -17.52 6.65
C PHE A 248 0.99 -17.33 5.15
N ILE A 249 0.87 -16.09 4.69
CA ILE A 249 0.91 -15.71 3.28
C ILE A 249 1.97 -14.63 3.10
N ILE A 250 2.86 -14.80 2.13
CA ILE A 250 3.73 -13.72 1.66
C ILE A 250 3.19 -13.23 0.32
N ASP A 251 2.77 -11.98 0.30
CA ASP A 251 2.36 -11.29 -0.90
C ASP A 251 3.56 -10.61 -1.57
N THR A 252 3.98 -11.17 -2.70
CA THR A 252 5.08 -10.66 -3.52
C THR A 252 4.60 -10.02 -4.82
N ALA A 253 3.29 -9.92 -5.02
CA ALA A 253 2.73 -9.36 -6.23
C ALA A 253 2.94 -7.84 -6.26
N SER A 254 3.45 -7.35 -7.39
CA SER A 254 3.58 -5.91 -7.66
C SER A 254 2.37 -5.34 -8.41
N GLY A 255 1.41 -6.18 -8.77
CA GLY A 255 0.17 -5.75 -9.41
C GLY A 255 -1.00 -5.83 -8.44
N ASP A 256 -2.01 -5.00 -8.71
CA ASP A 256 -3.22 -4.93 -7.90
C ASP A 256 -4.00 -6.25 -7.95
N HIS A 257 -4.55 -6.63 -6.80
CA HIS A 257 -5.33 -7.83 -6.62
C HIS A 257 -6.25 -7.69 -5.39
N PRO A 258 -7.37 -8.43 -5.32
CA PRO A 258 -8.29 -8.34 -4.19
C PRO A 258 -7.71 -9.03 -2.95
N PHE A 259 -7.84 -8.41 -1.77
CA PHE A 259 -7.28 -8.95 -0.53
C PHE A 259 -8.22 -9.91 0.20
N ASP A 260 -9.54 -9.65 0.20
CA ASP A 260 -10.52 -10.48 0.91
C ASP A 260 -10.42 -11.98 0.58
N PRO A 261 -10.29 -12.41 -0.70
CA PRO A 261 -10.13 -13.82 -1.03
C PRO A 261 -8.90 -14.44 -0.40
N TYR A 262 -7.76 -13.73 -0.33
CA TYR A 262 -6.53 -14.26 0.27
C TYR A 262 -6.58 -14.27 1.81
N ILE A 263 -7.15 -13.24 2.43
CA ILE A 263 -7.35 -13.21 3.89
C ILE A 263 -8.25 -14.38 4.32
N SER A 264 -9.23 -14.77 3.49
CA SER A 264 -10.10 -15.91 3.77
C SER A 264 -9.37 -17.26 3.82
N LEU A 265 -8.21 -17.38 3.16
CA LEU A 265 -7.40 -18.60 3.15
C LEU A 265 -6.60 -18.79 4.44
N LEU A 266 -6.34 -17.71 5.17
CA LEU A 266 -5.63 -17.77 6.45
C LEU A 266 -6.45 -18.52 7.50
N LYS A 267 -5.77 -19.34 8.31
CA LYS A 267 -6.32 -19.86 9.55
C LYS A 267 -6.58 -18.72 10.55
N THR A 268 -7.24 -19.04 11.65
CA THR A 268 -7.24 -18.17 12.84
C THR A 268 -5.82 -17.82 13.24
N ASN A 269 -5.57 -16.56 13.62
CA ASN A 269 -4.25 -15.98 13.91
C ASN A 269 -3.27 -16.04 12.73
N GLY A 270 -3.74 -16.37 11.52
CA GLY A 270 -2.91 -16.37 10.32
C GLY A 270 -2.52 -14.96 9.89
N ILE A 271 -1.36 -14.87 9.22
CA ILE A 271 -0.73 -13.59 8.90
C ILE A 271 -0.49 -13.48 7.39
N LEU A 272 -0.93 -12.38 6.79
CA LEU A 272 -0.54 -11.97 5.44
C LEU A 272 0.52 -10.87 5.53
N VAL A 273 1.67 -11.09 4.91
CA VAL A 273 2.77 -10.13 4.86
C VAL A 273 2.89 -9.51 3.49
N LEU A 274 2.81 -8.19 3.44
CA LEU A 274 3.10 -7.39 2.26
C LEU A 274 4.61 -7.20 2.14
N VAL A 275 5.20 -7.75 1.09
CA VAL A 275 6.53 -7.38 0.59
C VAL A 275 6.48 -6.83 -0.84
N GLY A 276 5.38 -7.10 -1.54
CA GLY A 276 4.96 -6.38 -2.73
C GLY A 276 4.31 -5.03 -2.39
N VAL A 277 4.26 -4.14 -3.37
CA VAL A 277 3.68 -2.80 -3.25
C VAL A 277 2.66 -2.62 -4.37
N PRO A 278 1.42 -3.14 -4.22
CA PRO A 278 0.31 -2.77 -5.09
C PRO A 278 -0.01 -1.27 -4.94
N SER A 279 -0.94 -0.75 -5.75
CA SER A 279 -1.36 0.65 -5.65
C SER A 279 -2.12 0.92 -4.34
N GLU A 280 -2.89 -0.06 -3.87
CA GLU A 280 -3.79 0.06 -2.73
C GLU A 280 -4.05 -1.29 -2.07
N VAL A 281 -4.23 -1.30 -0.74
CA VAL A 281 -4.81 -2.42 0.00
C VAL A 281 -6.22 -2.06 0.42
N LYS A 282 -7.17 -2.96 0.15
CA LYS A 282 -8.59 -2.79 0.43
C LYS A 282 -9.24 -4.12 0.83
N PHE A 283 -9.93 -4.15 1.97
CA PHE A 283 -10.62 -5.35 2.46
C PHE A 283 -11.72 -5.02 3.49
N SER A 284 -12.58 -6.01 3.77
CA SER A 284 -13.58 -5.93 4.84
C SER A 284 -12.94 -6.15 6.23
N PRO A 285 -13.14 -5.25 7.22
CA PRO A 285 -12.55 -5.40 8.55
C PRO A 285 -12.97 -6.71 9.24
N MET A 286 -14.16 -7.23 8.92
CA MET A 286 -14.68 -8.48 9.46
C MET A 286 -13.79 -9.69 9.14
N ASN A 287 -13.06 -9.65 8.01
CA ASN A 287 -12.12 -10.70 7.64
C ASN A 287 -10.89 -10.75 8.55
N LEU A 288 -10.52 -9.64 9.21
CA LEU A 288 -9.48 -9.67 10.24
C LEU A 288 -10.07 -10.00 11.62
N ILE A 289 -11.19 -9.36 11.97
CA ILE A 289 -11.80 -9.44 13.32
C ILE A 289 -12.20 -10.88 13.69
N ARG A 290 -12.92 -11.59 12.81
CA ARG A 290 -13.47 -12.93 13.15
C ARG A 290 -12.42 -13.99 13.47
N GLY A 291 -11.24 -13.88 12.87
CA GLY A 291 -10.18 -14.87 12.99
C GLY A 291 -8.92 -14.35 13.68
N ASN A 292 -8.96 -13.16 14.29
CA ASN A 292 -7.76 -12.47 14.79
C ASN A 292 -6.62 -12.46 13.75
N LYS A 293 -6.97 -12.30 12.47
CA LYS A 293 -6.01 -12.34 11.37
C LYS A 293 -5.25 -11.03 11.31
N THR A 294 -4.10 -11.08 10.64
CA THR A 294 -3.17 -9.96 10.60
C THR A 294 -2.74 -9.66 9.17
N ILE A 295 -2.67 -8.38 8.84
CA ILE A 295 -1.92 -7.87 7.68
C ILE A 295 -0.77 -7.02 8.20
N THR A 296 0.43 -7.29 7.72
CA THR A 296 1.64 -6.59 8.18
C THR A 296 2.57 -6.35 7.01
N GLY A 297 3.38 -5.31 7.08
CA GLY A 297 4.41 -5.07 6.08
C GLY A 297 5.75 -5.69 6.48
N ASN A 298 6.60 -5.93 5.49
CA ASN A 298 8.02 -6.09 5.74
C ASN A 298 8.84 -5.42 4.64
N GLU A 299 9.75 -4.54 5.03
CA GLU A 299 10.73 -3.96 4.10
C GLU A 299 11.89 -4.94 3.86
N THR A 300 13.05 -4.71 4.49
CA THR A 300 14.23 -5.57 4.46
C THR A 300 14.47 -6.13 5.89
N GLY A 301 15.67 -6.60 6.22
CA GLY A 301 15.97 -7.20 7.54
C GLY A 301 17.10 -6.51 8.30
N GLY A 302 17.44 -7.00 9.48
CA GLY A 302 18.55 -6.49 10.29
C GLY A 302 19.95 -6.83 9.74
N THR A 303 21.02 -6.17 10.19
CA THR A 303 22.41 -6.56 9.80
C THR A 303 22.74 -7.97 10.27
N LYS A 304 22.43 -8.30 11.53
CA LYS A 304 22.59 -9.64 12.11
C LYS A 304 21.84 -10.70 11.31
N GLU A 305 20.56 -10.44 11.04
CA GLU A 305 19.69 -11.37 10.33
C GLU A 305 20.13 -11.61 8.87
N ARG A 306 20.69 -10.58 8.20
CA ARG A 306 21.31 -10.78 6.87
C ARG A 306 22.45 -11.76 6.91
N GLN A 307 23.34 -11.67 7.89
CA GLN A 307 24.45 -12.61 8.02
C GLN A 307 23.94 -14.03 8.32
N GLU A 308 22.94 -14.17 9.18
CA GLU A 308 22.30 -15.45 9.49
C GLU A 308 21.66 -16.08 8.24
N MET A 309 20.95 -15.28 7.44
CA MET A 309 20.33 -15.72 6.19
C MET A 309 21.40 -16.18 5.17
N LEU A 310 22.50 -15.45 5.00
CA LEU A 310 23.58 -15.86 4.09
C LEU A 310 24.21 -17.18 4.53
N ASN A 311 24.46 -17.35 5.84
CA ASN A 311 24.99 -18.59 6.40
C ASN A 311 24.00 -19.75 6.19
N PHE A 312 22.70 -19.51 6.42
CA PHE A 312 21.64 -20.49 6.20
C PHE A 312 21.56 -20.92 4.72
N CYS A 313 21.57 -19.97 3.79
CA CYS A 313 21.56 -20.26 2.36
C CYS A 313 22.76 -21.10 1.94
N ALA A 314 23.96 -20.82 2.46
CA ALA A 314 25.14 -21.61 2.16
C ALA A 314 25.05 -23.03 2.73
N ALA A 315 24.62 -23.17 3.99
CA ALA A 315 24.47 -24.48 4.63
C ALA A 315 23.41 -25.35 3.93
N GLN A 316 22.30 -24.74 3.51
CA GLN A 316 21.19 -25.43 2.85
C GLN A 316 21.31 -25.46 1.31
N LYS A 317 22.40 -24.92 0.74
CA LYS A 317 22.63 -24.82 -0.71
C LYS A 317 21.45 -24.18 -1.45
N ILE A 318 20.90 -23.10 -0.89
CA ILE A 318 19.80 -22.35 -1.47
C ILE A 318 20.38 -21.28 -2.38
N TYR A 319 20.16 -21.41 -3.68
CA TYR A 319 20.60 -20.45 -4.69
C TYR A 319 19.41 -19.77 -5.38
N PRO A 320 19.43 -18.43 -5.56
CA PRO A 320 18.51 -17.75 -6.48
C PRO A 320 18.73 -18.20 -7.93
N GLU A 321 17.66 -18.22 -8.72
CA GLU A 321 17.79 -18.43 -10.17
C GLU A 321 18.17 -17.10 -10.83
N ILE A 322 19.35 -17.05 -11.42
CA ILE A 322 19.94 -15.80 -11.94
C ILE A 322 20.21 -15.88 -13.44
N GLU A 323 20.08 -14.73 -14.10
CA GLU A 323 20.61 -14.46 -15.43
C GLU A 323 21.76 -13.46 -15.27
N VAL A 324 22.99 -13.90 -15.55
CA VAL A 324 24.17 -13.04 -15.45
C VAL A 324 24.30 -12.23 -16.74
N ILE A 325 24.39 -10.91 -16.61
CA ILE A 325 24.43 -9.98 -17.73
C ILE A 325 25.68 -9.07 -17.64
N PRO A 326 26.19 -8.58 -18.77
CA PRO A 326 27.21 -7.55 -18.76
C PRO A 326 26.57 -6.16 -18.47
N ILE A 327 27.32 -5.20 -17.91
CA ILE A 327 26.77 -3.88 -17.54
C ILE A 327 26.21 -3.12 -18.76
N GLU A 328 26.75 -3.37 -19.95
CA GLU A 328 26.30 -2.78 -21.21
C GLU A 328 24.85 -3.16 -21.55
N TYR A 329 24.38 -4.30 -21.03
CA TYR A 329 23.02 -4.80 -21.23
C TYR A 329 22.02 -4.27 -20.18
N ILE A 330 22.46 -3.46 -19.21
CA ILE A 330 21.61 -3.07 -18.07
C ILE A 330 20.31 -2.37 -18.50
N ASN A 331 20.34 -1.52 -19.52
CA ASN A 331 19.14 -0.80 -19.96
C ASN A 331 18.08 -1.77 -20.53
N GLU A 332 18.52 -2.74 -21.31
CA GLU A 332 17.64 -3.80 -21.84
C GLU A 332 17.10 -4.67 -20.69
N ALA A 333 17.95 -5.02 -19.73
CA ALA A 333 17.54 -5.78 -18.54
C ALA A 333 16.51 -5.04 -17.68
N LEU A 334 16.63 -3.71 -17.51
CA LEU A 334 15.63 -2.91 -16.78
C LEU A 334 14.28 -2.89 -17.51
N GLU A 335 14.27 -2.82 -18.84
CA GLU A 335 13.03 -2.91 -19.63
C GLU A 335 12.40 -4.31 -19.56
N ARG A 336 13.22 -5.37 -19.64
CA ARG A 336 12.77 -6.76 -19.42
C ARG A 336 12.21 -6.95 -18.02
N LEU A 337 12.83 -6.37 -17.00
CA LEU A 337 12.34 -6.41 -15.62
C LEU A 337 10.96 -5.75 -15.49
N ILE A 338 10.74 -4.59 -16.11
CA ILE A 338 9.42 -3.92 -16.16
C ILE A 338 8.36 -4.82 -16.81
N LYS A 339 8.74 -5.49 -17.91
CA LYS A 339 7.87 -6.45 -18.63
C LYS A 339 7.73 -7.80 -17.94
N ARG A 340 8.36 -8.00 -16.78
CA ARG A 340 8.40 -9.26 -16.01
C ARG A 340 9.02 -10.41 -16.81
N ASP A 341 9.93 -10.09 -17.74
CA ASP A 341 10.65 -11.01 -18.62
C ASP A 341 12.02 -11.40 -18.04
N VAL A 342 11.99 -12.07 -16.89
CA VAL A 342 13.18 -12.63 -16.23
C VAL A 342 12.78 -13.81 -15.34
N LYS A 343 13.62 -14.85 -15.32
CA LYS A 343 13.42 -16.07 -14.52
C LYS A 343 14.68 -16.37 -13.68
N TYR A 344 14.90 -15.71 -12.53
CA TYR A 344 14.02 -14.78 -11.83
C TYR A 344 14.68 -13.45 -11.44
N ARG A 345 16.01 -13.36 -11.56
CA ARG A 345 16.82 -12.20 -11.16
C ARG A 345 17.92 -11.95 -12.18
N PHE A 346 18.17 -10.69 -12.51
CA PHE A 346 19.40 -10.33 -13.22
C PHE A 346 20.53 -10.08 -12.21
N VAL A 347 21.75 -10.42 -12.61
CA VAL A 347 22.98 -10.10 -11.88
C VAL A 347 24.00 -9.57 -12.87
N ILE A 348 24.53 -8.40 -12.63
CA ILE A 348 25.55 -7.79 -13.48
C ILE A 348 26.92 -8.37 -13.10
N ASP A 349 27.68 -8.83 -14.09
CA ASP A 349 29.11 -9.14 -13.96
C ASP A 349 29.93 -7.84 -14.09
N ILE A 350 30.12 -7.17 -12.96
CA ILE A 350 30.81 -5.88 -12.89
C ILE A 350 32.30 -6.05 -13.18
N GLU A 351 32.91 -7.10 -12.65
CA GLU A 351 34.36 -7.31 -12.76
C GLU A 351 34.79 -7.52 -14.21
N ASN A 352 34.02 -8.26 -15.01
CA ASN A 352 34.41 -8.54 -16.39
C ASN A 352 33.94 -7.48 -17.39
N SER A 353 32.83 -6.79 -17.14
CA SER A 353 32.34 -5.76 -18.05
C SER A 353 33.09 -4.43 -17.96
N LEU A 354 33.49 -3.98 -16.76
CA LEU A 354 34.18 -2.68 -16.60
C LEU A 354 35.68 -2.71 -16.94
N LYS A 355 36.22 -3.83 -17.44
CA LYS A 355 37.64 -3.98 -17.82
C LYS A 355 38.00 -3.30 -19.15
N GLY A 356 37.01 -2.91 -19.96
CA GLY A 356 37.20 -2.51 -21.37
C GLY A 356 37.77 -1.12 -21.67
N ASP A 357 38.07 -0.26 -20.69
CA ASP A 357 38.33 1.17 -20.97
C ASP A 357 39.75 1.68 -20.65
N ARG A 358 40.72 0.80 -20.35
CA ARG A 358 42.10 1.23 -20.03
C ARG A 358 43.06 1.34 -21.22
N ASP A 359 42.74 0.80 -22.40
CA ASP A 359 43.70 0.73 -23.52
C ASP A 359 43.20 1.23 -24.89
N THR A 360 42.00 1.81 -24.99
CA THR A 360 41.46 2.27 -26.29
C THR A 360 40.87 3.69 -26.28
N ARG A 361 41.34 4.56 -25.37
CA ARG A 361 41.05 6.00 -25.45
C ARG A 361 42.30 6.86 -25.56
N SER A 362 43.10 6.58 -26.59
CA SER A 362 43.56 7.66 -27.47
C SER A 362 42.48 7.96 -28.52
N ARG A 363 41.24 8.22 -28.09
CA ARG A 363 40.29 8.92 -28.94
C ARG A 363 40.50 10.39 -28.68
N SER A 364 41.09 11.04 -29.67
CA SER A 364 41.19 12.48 -29.78
C SER A 364 39.88 13.14 -29.33
N HIS A 365 39.98 14.32 -28.73
CA HIS A 365 38.88 15.25 -28.41
C HIS A 365 38.09 15.71 -29.68
N GLY A 366 37.59 14.79 -30.51
CA GLY A 366 37.08 15.09 -31.84
C GLY A 366 36.17 14.04 -32.48
N ASP A 367 35.56 13.13 -31.73
CA ASP A 367 34.53 12.25 -32.29
C ASP A 367 33.23 13.05 -32.51
N LYS A 368 32.87 13.25 -33.78
CA LYS A 368 31.76 14.10 -34.25
C LYS A 368 30.39 13.48 -33.90
N VAL A 369 29.39 14.31 -33.60
CA VAL A 369 28.01 13.93 -33.22
C VAL A 369 27.37 12.94 -34.21
N SER A 370 27.66 13.04 -35.51
CA SER A 370 27.15 12.15 -36.55
C SER A 370 27.59 10.68 -36.36
N GLN A 371 28.81 10.44 -35.88
CA GLN A 371 29.36 9.09 -35.69
C GLN A 371 28.80 8.36 -34.47
N ALA A 372 28.37 9.09 -33.43
CA ALA A 372 27.82 8.50 -32.21
C ALA A 372 26.41 7.91 -32.40
N PHE A 373 25.66 8.38 -33.40
CA PHE A 373 24.26 8.00 -33.63
C PHE A 373 23.99 7.36 -35.00
N GLY A 374 25.01 7.23 -35.87
CA GLY A 374 24.84 6.67 -37.22
C GLY A 374 23.92 7.51 -38.13
N LEU A 375 23.83 8.82 -37.88
CA LEU A 375 22.98 9.76 -38.61
C LEU A 375 23.82 10.61 -39.56
N SER A 376 23.31 10.84 -40.78
CA SER A 376 23.89 11.80 -41.73
C SER A 376 23.24 13.17 -41.54
N ILE A 377 24.03 14.19 -41.23
CA ILE A 377 23.58 15.55 -40.88
C ILE A 377 23.95 16.53 -41.99
N THR A 378 22.95 17.17 -42.60
CA THR A 378 23.14 18.28 -43.54
C THR A 378 22.71 19.59 -42.87
N VAL A 379 23.60 20.59 -42.82
CA VAL A 379 23.30 21.92 -42.27
C VAL A 379 23.02 22.91 -43.40
N PHE A 380 21.92 23.65 -43.28
CA PHE A 380 21.54 24.71 -44.21
C PHE A 380 21.77 26.08 -43.57
N SER A 381 22.36 27.02 -44.31
CA SER A 381 22.55 28.39 -43.82
C SER A 381 22.47 29.41 -44.96
N THR A 382 21.97 30.60 -44.68
CA THR A 382 21.89 31.70 -45.68
C THR A 382 23.26 32.29 -46.03
N SER A 383 24.31 31.97 -45.26
CA SER A 383 25.68 32.48 -45.43
C SER A 383 26.72 31.37 -45.46
N GLU A 384 27.61 31.40 -46.47
CA GLU A 384 28.72 30.45 -46.60
C GLU A 384 29.76 30.58 -45.47
N SER A 385 29.80 31.71 -44.76
CA SER A 385 30.71 31.95 -43.63
C SER A 385 30.54 30.98 -42.45
N LYS A 386 29.41 30.25 -42.38
CA LYS A 386 29.10 29.27 -41.33
C LYS A 386 29.54 27.83 -41.64
N LYS A 387 30.15 27.60 -42.80
CA LYS A 387 30.54 26.28 -43.29
C LYS A 387 31.55 25.59 -42.38
N ASP A 388 32.60 26.29 -41.96
CA ASP A 388 33.63 25.72 -41.07
C ASP A 388 33.05 25.38 -39.69
N GLU A 389 32.14 26.20 -39.19
CA GLU A 389 31.47 25.98 -37.92
C GLU A 389 30.56 24.73 -38.00
N ALA A 390 29.78 24.59 -39.08
CA ALA A 390 28.93 23.42 -39.30
C ALA A 390 29.71 22.11 -39.48
N LEU A 391 30.75 22.08 -40.32
CA LEU A 391 31.46 20.85 -40.67
C LEU A 391 32.50 20.42 -39.62
N ASN A 392 33.16 21.39 -38.98
CA ASN A 392 34.28 21.10 -38.06
C ASN A 392 33.88 21.17 -36.59
N LYS A 393 32.97 22.09 -36.20
CA LYS A 393 32.53 22.20 -34.79
C LYS A 393 31.25 21.40 -34.51
N LEU A 394 30.27 21.44 -35.41
CA LEU A 394 29.00 20.71 -35.22
C LEU A 394 29.04 19.28 -35.76
N GLY A 395 30.04 18.97 -36.58
CA GLY A 395 30.22 17.63 -37.13
C GLY A 395 29.17 17.24 -38.17
N ALA A 396 28.62 18.21 -38.91
CA ALA A 396 27.75 17.94 -40.05
C ALA A 396 28.53 17.24 -41.18
N ASP A 397 27.86 16.34 -41.91
CA ASP A 397 28.40 15.62 -43.06
C ASP A 397 28.34 16.46 -44.34
N LYS A 398 27.36 17.36 -44.43
CA LYS A 398 27.17 18.29 -45.56
C LYS A 398 26.76 19.68 -45.08
N PHE A 399 27.16 20.69 -45.84
CA PHE A 399 26.74 22.08 -45.63
C PHE A 399 26.20 22.65 -46.95
N VAL A 400 25.04 23.31 -46.89
CA VAL A 400 24.33 23.84 -48.04
C VAL A 400 23.97 25.29 -47.80
N VAL A 401 24.27 26.15 -48.77
CA VAL A 401 23.93 27.58 -48.70
C VAL A 401 22.49 27.75 -49.19
N SER A 402 21.56 28.08 -48.28
CA SER A 402 20.13 28.10 -48.55
C SER A 402 19.69 29.22 -49.51
N SER A 403 20.51 30.26 -49.67
CA SER A 403 20.32 31.31 -50.67
C SER A 403 20.76 30.90 -52.09
N ASN A 404 21.42 29.75 -52.26
CA ASN A 404 21.87 29.25 -53.57
C ASN A 404 20.87 28.22 -54.15
N ALA A 405 20.09 28.64 -55.14
CA ALA A 405 19.03 27.83 -55.74
C ALA A 405 19.51 26.51 -56.36
N GLN A 406 20.73 26.45 -56.94
CA GLN A 406 21.27 25.21 -57.50
C GLN A 406 21.64 24.20 -56.40
N GLN A 407 22.19 24.67 -55.27
CA GLN A 407 22.51 23.80 -54.14
C GLN A 407 21.24 23.29 -53.44
N MET A 408 20.21 24.13 -53.33
CA MET A 408 18.90 23.73 -52.79
C MET A 408 18.19 22.70 -53.66
N ALA A 409 18.17 22.91 -54.99
CA ALA A 409 17.56 21.97 -55.92
C ALA A 409 18.23 20.57 -55.87
N ALA A 410 19.54 20.50 -55.63
CA ALA A 410 20.27 19.25 -55.48
C ALA A 410 19.91 18.44 -54.21
N GLN A 411 19.21 19.05 -53.24
CA GLN A 411 18.73 18.38 -52.02
C GLN A 411 17.24 18.02 -52.06
N ALA A 412 16.55 18.22 -53.19
CA ALA A 412 15.14 17.89 -53.34
C ALA A 412 14.85 16.41 -53.02
N ASN A 413 13.80 16.13 -52.25
CA ASN A 413 13.34 14.79 -51.88
C ASN A 413 14.44 13.87 -51.29
N SER A 414 15.40 14.44 -50.56
CA SER A 414 16.58 13.71 -50.05
C SER A 414 16.59 13.55 -48.53
N LEU A 415 15.82 14.36 -47.80
CA LEU A 415 15.86 14.41 -46.34
C LEU A 415 14.67 13.66 -45.74
N ASP A 416 14.96 12.81 -44.76
CA ASP A 416 13.94 12.11 -43.98
C ASP A 416 13.33 13.00 -42.88
N PHE A 417 14.09 13.99 -42.40
CA PHE A 417 13.72 14.87 -41.30
C PHE A 417 14.39 16.24 -41.46
N ILE A 418 13.65 17.33 -41.26
CA ILE A 418 14.17 18.70 -41.24
C ILE A 418 13.75 19.35 -39.93
N ILE A 419 14.68 20.05 -39.30
CA ILE A 419 14.42 20.94 -38.16
C ILE A 419 14.70 22.36 -38.66
N ASP A 420 13.68 23.19 -38.74
CA ASP A 420 13.84 24.62 -38.98
C ASP A 420 13.72 25.36 -37.65
N THR A 421 14.70 26.20 -37.36
CA THR A 421 14.78 26.95 -36.11
C THR A 421 14.67 28.47 -36.32
N ALA A 422 14.43 28.92 -37.56
CA ALA A 422 14.44 30.33 -37.92
C ALA A 422 13.42 31.16 -37.12
N SER A 423 13.87 32.30 -36.58
CA SER A 423 13.02 33.33 -36.00
C SER A 423 12.69 34.39 -37.06
N GLY A 424 11.41 34.53 -37.43
CA GLY A 424 10.89 35.58 -38.33
C GLY A 424 10.06 35.07 -39.50
N ASP A 425 9.46 35.98 -40.29
CA ASP A 425 8.65 35.66 -41.48
C ASP A 425 9.52 35.02 -42.58
N HIS A 426 9.34 33.72 -42.83
CA HIS A 426 9.99 32.99 -43.91
C HIS A 426 8.98 32.14 -44.70
N GLN A 427 9.23 31.97 -46.01
CA GLN A 427 8.42 31.10 -46.86
C GLN A 427 8.84 29.64 -46.63
N PHE A 428 7.89 28.79 -46.22
CA PHE A 428 8.13 27.38 -45.89
C PHE A 428 8.13 26.44 -47.09
N ASP A 429 7.51 26.85 -48.20
CA ASP A 429 7.36 26.07 -49.43
C ASP A 429 8.68 25.49 -50.00
N PRO A 430 9.83 26.19 -49.95
CA PRO A 430 11.11 25.64 -50.43
C PRO A 430 11.60 24.45 -49.61
N TYR A 431 11.36 24.41 -48.29
CA TYR A 431 11.85 23.34 -47.42
C TYR A 431 11.05 22.06 -47.54
N ILE A 432 9.75 22.17 -47.85
CA ILE A 432 8.88 21.01 -48.10
C ILE A 432 9.39 20.21 -49.30
N SER A 433 9.92 20.88 -50.33
CA SER A 433 10.46 20.23 -51.52
C SER A 433 11.71 19.37 -51.27
N LEU A 434 12.37 19.53 -50.12
CA LEU A 434 13.59 18.80 -49.74
C LEU A 434 13.28 17.48 -49.02
N LEU A 435 12.08 17.37 -48.44
CA LEU A 435 11.64 16.19 -47.71
C LEU A 435 11.26 15.06 -48.66
N LYS A 436 11.58 13.83 -48.25
CA LYS A 436 11.03 12.63 -48.90
C LYS A 436 9.50 12.60 -48.75
N THR A 437 8.83 11.76 -49.55
CA THR A 437 7.36 11.59 -49.54
C THR A 437 6.76 11.33 -48.14
N ASN A 438 7.53 10.76 -47.19
CA ASN A 438 7.14 10.56 -45.78
C ASN A 438 8.02 11.33 -44.78
N GLY A 439 8.72 12.36 -45.24
CA GLY A 439 9.61 13.17 -44.42
C GLY A 439 8.84 14.03 -43.42
N VAL A 440 9.53 14.45 -42.36
CA VAL A 440 8.95 15.25 -41.28
C VAL A 440 9.66 16.60 -41.19
N LEU A 441 8.89 17.68 -41.16
CA LEU A 441 9.37 19.03 -40.87
C LEU A 441 9.00 19.39 -39.42
N ALA A 442 9.99 19.71 -38.60
CA ALA A 442 9.78 20.28 -37.28
C ALA A 442 10.18 21.76 -37.31
N LEU A 443 9.25 22.67 -37.00
CA LEU A 443 9.53 24.10 -36.83
C LEU A 443 9.68 24.40 -35.35
N VAL A 444 10.81 24.95 -34.95
CA VAL A 444 11.15 25.28 -33.56
C VAL A 444 11.57 26.75 -33.48
N GLY A 445 10.59 27.63 -33.26
CA GLY A 445 10.82 29.07 -33.18
C GLY A 445 10.85 29.58 -31.74
N VAL A 446 11.76 30.52 -31.47
CA VAL A 446 11.72 31.40 -30.29
C VAL A 446 11.58 32.83 -30.84
N PRO A 447 10.44 33.52 -30.66
CA PRO A 447 10.34 34.93 -30.99
C PRO A 447 11.31 35.72 -30.12
N SER A 448 11.93 36.76 -30.67
CA SER A 448 13.01 37.53 -30.03
C SER A 448 12.63 38.19 -28.69
N GLU A 449 11.35 38.16 -28.29
CA GLU A 449 10.87 38.82 -27.06
C GLU A 449 9.89 38.00 -26.18
N ALA A 450 9.74 36.67 -26.36
CA ALA A 450 8.80 35.86 -25.55
C ALA A 450 9.46 34.74 -24.71
N LYS A 451 8.91 34.48 -23.51
CA LYS A 451 9.35 33.45 -22.53
C LYS A 451 8.88 32.01 -22.84
N PHE A 452 8.47 31.70 -24.07
CA PHE A 452 7.95 30.38 -24.44
C PHE A 452 8.53 29.86 -25.75
N ILE A 453 8.70 28.54 -25.84
CA ILE A 453 9.21 27.80 -27.01
C ILE A 453 8.03 27.20 -27.77
N TYR A 454 8.01 27.38 -29.09
CA TYR A 454 6.98 26.79 -29.95
C TYR A 454 7.55 25.58 -30.71
N VAL A 455 6.80 24.49 -30.79
CA VAL A 455 7.18 23.30 -31.58
C VAL A 455 6.00 22.87 -32.45
N PHE A 456 6.18 22.96 -33.76
CA PHE A 456 5.23 22.47 -34.77
C PHE A 456 5.82 21.27 -35.50
N ILE A 457 5.04 20.21 -35.71
CA ILE A 457 5.47 19.05 -36.49
C ILE A 457 4.50 18.85 -37.66
N CYS A 458 5.01 18.99 -38.88
CA CYS A 458 4.25 18.78 -40.10
C CYS A 458 4.77 17.54 -40.84
N THR A 459 3.85 16.70 -41.32
CA THR A 459 4.17 15.56 -42.18
C THR A 459 3.57 15.79 -43.56
N CYS A 460 4.27 15.37 -44.62
CA CYS A 460 3.92 15.65 -46.02
C CYS A 460 2.54 15.10 -46.48
N ASN A 461 1.82 14.34 -45.63
CA ASN A 461 0.45 13.88 -45.87
C ASN A 461 -0.63 14.83 -45.29
N LYS A 462 -0.40 16.15 -45.31
CA LYS A 462 -1.34 17.19 -44.81
C LYS A 462 -1.85 16.96 -43.39
N THR A 463 -1.04 16.31 -42.54
CA THR A 463 -1.36 16.11 -41.13
C THR A 463 -0.42 16.98 -40.31
N ILE A 464 -0.95 18.06 -39.74
CA ILE A 464 -0.25 18.92 -38.78
C ILE A 464 -0.49 18.33 -37.39
N THR A 465 0.58 18.10 -36.64
CA THR A 465 0.52 17.66 -35.24
C THR A 465 1.33 18.65 -34.42
N GLY A 466 0.70 19.34 -33.47
CA GLY A 466 1.40 20.31 -32.64
C GLY A 466 0.63 20.65 -31.37
N SER A 467 1.37 20.99 -30.32
CA SER A 467 0.84 21.68 -29.14
C SER A 467 1.27 23.14 -29.21
N VAL A 468 0.36 24.07 -28.97
CA VAL A 468 0.65 25.50 -29.10
C VAL A 468 0.22 26.25 -27.85
N THR A 469 1.07 27.15 -27.35
CA THR A 469 0.68 28.23 -26.45
C THR A 469 0.96 29.55 -27.17
N VAL A 470 0.00 30.10 -27.93
CA VAL A 470 0.22 31.28 -28.81
C VAL A 470 -0.36 32.57 -28.26
N GLY A 471 0.36 33.67 -28.52
CA GLY A 471 -0.19 35.02 -28.53
C GLY A 471 -1.26 35.23 -29.61
N ASP A 472 -2.02 36.31 -29.50
CA ASP A 472 -3.33 36.45 -30.17
C ASP A 472 -3.26 36.61 -31.70
N LYS A 473 -2.17 37.16 -32.24
CA LYS A 473 -2.04 37.46 -33.68
C LYS A 473 -1.74 36.19 -34.49
N GLU A 474 -0.80 35.39 -34.02
CA GLU A 474 -0.36 34.15 -34.65
C GLU A 474 -1.45 33.06 -34.55
N ARG A 475 -2.28 33.12 -33.49
CA ARG A 475 -3.49 32.30 -33.35
C ARG A 475 -4.50 32.56 -34.47
N GLN A 476 -4.72 33.82 -34.83
CA GLN A 476 -5.68 34.20 -35.87
C GLN A 476 -5.20 33.80 -37.27
N GLU A 477 -3.91 33.94 -37.56
CA GLU A 477 -3.32 33.51 -38.84
C GLU A 477 -3.38 31.99 -39.02
N MET A 478 -3.13 31.23 -37.95
CA MET A 478 -3.29 29.77 -37.94
C MET A 478 -4.74 29.34 -38.15
N LEU A 479 -5.69 29.98 -37.47
CA LEU A 479 -7.13 29.70 -37.65
C LEU A 479 -7.58 30.01 -39.07
N ASN A 480 -7.07 31.08 -39.67
CA ASN A 480 -7.33 31.45 -41.07
C ASN A 480 -6.76 30.40 -42.05
N PHE A 481 -5.55 29.89 -41.80
CA PHE A 481 -4.96 28.81 -42.58
C PHE A 481 -5.78 27.51 -42.49
N CYS A 482 -6.20 27.12 -41.28
CA CYS A 482 -7.05 25.95 -41.06
C CYS A 482 -8.41 26.10 -41.73
N ALA A 483 -9.04 27.28 -41.65
CA ALA A 483 -10.30 27.58 -42.32
C ALA A 483 -10.19 27.55 -43.85
N ALA A 484 -9.13 28.16 -44.40
CA ALA A 484 -8.85 28.15 -45.84
C ALA A 484 -8.63 26.73 -46.40
N ASN A 485 -8.14 25.81 -45.56
CA ASN A 485 -7.86 24.42 -45.92
C ASN A 485 -8.89 23.41 -45.37
N LYS A 486 -10.02 23.87 -44.81
CA LYS A 486 -11.13 23.07 -44.25
C LYS A 486 -10.70 22.05 -43.18
N ILE A 487 -9.85 22.48 -42.24
CA ILE A 487 -9.34 21.66 -41.14
C ILE A 487 -10.11 22.02 -39.86
N TYR A 488 -10.87 21.07 -39.29
CA TYR A 488 -11.71 21.28 -38.09
C TYR A 488 -11.35 20.29 -36.96
N PRO A 489 -10.75 20.75 -35.85
CA PRO A 489 -10.32 19.90 -34.74
C PRO A 489 -11.33 19.82 -33.58
N GLU A 490 -11.33 18.70 -32.84
CA GLU A 490 -12.01 18.53 -31.55
C GLU A 490 -11.12 19.05 -30.39
N ILE A 491 -11.70 19.77 -29.42
CA ILE A 491 -10.99 20.36 -28.27
C ILE A 491 -11.32 19.55 -27.01
N GLU A 492 -10.31 19.12 -26.24
CA GLU A 492 -10.46 18.45 -24.95
C GLU A 492 -9.58 19.14 -23.91
N VAL A 493 -10.15 19.62 -22.81
CA VAL A 493 -9.40 20.41 -21.83
C VAL A 493 -8.82 19.49 -20.75
N ILE A 494 -7.49 19.54 -20.55
CA ILE A 494 -6.76 18.61 -19.67
C ILE A 494 -5.82 19.43 -18.77
N PRO A 495 -5.75 19.16 -17.45
CA PRO A 495 -4.79 19.83 -16.56
C PRO A 495 -3.34 19.55 -16.96
N ILE A 496 -2.45 20.52 -16.75
CA ILE A 496 -1.05 20.49 -17.25
C ILE A 496 -0.23 19.31 -16.72
N ASP A 497 -0.58 18.80 -15.53
CA ASP A 497 0.10 17.65 -14.91
C ASP A 497 -0.08 16.34 -15.71
N TYR A 498 -1.10 16.28 -16.58
CA TYR A 498 -1.44 15.11 -17.39
C TYR A 498 -1.00 15.25 -18.87
N ILE A 499 -0.24 16.30 -19.21
CA ILE A 499 0.15 16.57 -20.60
C ILE A 499 0.94 15.42 -21.23
N ASN A 500 1.79 14.76 -20.43
CA ASN A 500 2.59 13.62 -20.88
C ASN A 500 1.74 12.40 -21.24
N GLU A 501 0.63 12.17 -20.52
CA GLU A 501 -0.31 11.08 -20.79
C GLU A 501 -1.19 11.41 -22.02
N ALA A 502 -1.48 12.69 -22.26
CA ALA A 502 -2.17 13.14 -23.47
C ALA A 502 -1.35 12.92 -24.75
N PHE A 503 -0.01 12.88 -24.66
CA PHE A 503 0.90 12.62 -25.79
C PHE A 503 1.13 11.12 -26.07
N GLU A 504 0.81 10.22 -25.14
CA GLU A 504 1.07 8.79 -25.30
C GLU A 504 0.32 8.15 -26.50
N PRO A 505 -0.96 8.49 -26.76
CA PRO A 505 -1.70 8.00 -27.93
C PRO A 505 -1.21 8.60 -29.26
N LEU A 506 -0.69 9.84 -29.25
CA LEU A 506 -0.08 10.52 -30.41
C LEU A 506 1.20 9.83 -30.88
N ILE A 507 2.02 9.37 -29.93
CA ILE A 507 3.26 8.60 -30.20
C ILE A 507 2.94 7.23 -30.80
N LYS A 508 1.81 6.63 -30.44
CA LYS A 508 1.34 5.32 -30.93
C LYS A 508 0.59 5.38 -32.28
N ARG A 509 0.43 6.59 -32.86
CA ARG A 509 -0.29 6.89 -34.13
C ARG A 509 -1.79 6.56 -34.15
N ASP A 510 -2.44 6.51 -32.99
CA ASP A 510 -3.79 5.94 -32.87
C ASP A 510 -4.89 6.96 -32.52
N VAL A 511 -4.82 8.20 -33.03
CA VAL A 511 -5.81 9.25 -32.68
C VAL A 511 -6.23 10.11 -33.87
N LYS A 512 -7.53 10.46 -33.91
CA LYS A 512 -8.05 11.66 -34.58
C LYS A 512 -8.05 12.83 -33.58
N TYR A 513 -7.35 13.92 -33.94
CA TYR A 513 -7.37 15.31 -33.45
C TYR A 513 -7.65 15.59 -31.95
N ARG A 514 -6.70 16.24 -31.25
CA ARG A 514 -6.88 16.79 -29.87
C ARG A 514 -6.19 18.16 -29.72
N PHE A 515 -6.83 19.10 -29.04
CA PHE A 515 -6.21 20.31 -28.49
C PHE A 515 -6.32 20.33 -26.96
N VAL A 516 -5.31 20.87 -26.26
CA VAL A 516 -5.26 21.05 -24.80
C VAL A 516 -5.26 22.54 -24.48
N ILE A 517 -6.14 23.00 -23.60
CA ILE A 517 -6.25 24.41 -23.16
C ILE A 517 -5.88 24.50 -21.67
N ASP A 518 -5.05 25.48 -21.31
CA ASP A 518 -4.72 25.83 -19.92
C ASP A 518 -5.84 26.69 -19.30
N ILE A 519 -6.54 26.15 -18.30
CA ILE A 519 -7.62 26.87 -17.58
C ILE A 519 -7.05 27.85 -16.53
N GLU A 520 -5.88 27.59 -15.95
CA GLU A 520 -5.39 28.39 -14.81
C GLU A 520 -4.93 29.79 -15.20
N ASN A 521 -4.48 29.98 -16.45
CA ASN A 521 -4.10 31.29 -16.98
C ASN A 521 -5.19 31.99 -17.82
N SER A 522 -6.19 31.27 -18.31
CA SER A 522 -7.23 31.84 -19.20
C SER A 522 -8.40 32.51 -18.48
N LEU A 523 -8.49 32.38 -17.15
CA LEU A 523 -9.60 32.94 -16.35
C LEU A 523 -9.32 34.34 -15.77
N LYS A 524 -8.19 34.98 -16.11
CA LYS A 524 -7.78 36.27 -15.52
C LYS A 524 -7.99 37.49 -16.42
N GLU A 525 -8.61 37.38 -17.60
CA GLU A 525 -8.84 38.52 -18.48
C GLU A 525 -10.31 38.73 -18.93
N PRO A 526 -10.78 39.99 -19.09
CA PRO A 526 -12.19 40.32 -19.29
C PRO A 526 -12.77 39.89 -20.65
N VAL A 527 -11.93 39.54 -21.62
CA VAL A 527 -12.36 39.18 -22.98
C VAL A 527 -13.00 37.79 -23.05
N VAL A 528 -12.69 36.90 -22.10
CA VAL A 528 -13.39 35.60 -21.97
C VAL A 528 -14.81 35.79 -21.42
N ALA A 529 -15.07 36.86 -20.65
CA ALA A 529 -16.42 37.20 -20.20
C ALA A 529 -17.32 37.67 -21.36
N ASN A 530 -16.79 38.42 -22.32
CA ASN A 530 -17.57 38.89 -23.48
C ASN A 530 -17.84 37.81 -24.54
N LEU A 531 -16.99 36.77 -24.65
CA LEU A 531 -17.31 35.57 -25.44
C LEU A 531 -18.34 34.65 -24.75
N LEU A 532 -18.55 34.80 -23.44
CA LEU A 532 -19.56 34.07 -22.66
C LEU A 532 -20.92 34.79 -22.60
N ASP A 533 -21.00 36.08 -22.96
CA ASP A 533 -22.24 36.87 -22.90
C ASP A 533 -23.08 36.82 -24.20
N GLU A 534 -22.51 36.45 -25.35
CA GLU A 534 -23.30 36.12 -26.57
C GLU A 534 -23.72 34.62 -26.64
N TRP A 535 -23.35 33.80 -25.65
CA TRP A 535 -23.64 32.35 -25.59
C TRP A 535 -24.14 31.90 -24.19
N ARG A 536 -25.25 32.45 -23.65
CA ARG A 536 -25.86 31.97 -22.37
C ARG A 536 -27.40 32.11 -22.37
N PRO A 537 -28.18 31.18 -21.76
CA PRO A 537 -28.13 30.82 -20.31
C PRO A 537 -28.34 29.30 -20.03
N PHE A 538 -27.90 28.63 -18.96
CA PHE A 538 -28.03 28.89 -17.52
C PHE A 538 -26.95 28.13 -16.72
N THR A 539 -26.46 28.79 -15.66
CA THR A 539 -25.76 28.34 -14.44
C THR A 539 -25.19 26.91 -14.35
N LEU A 540 -23.86 26.89 -14.29
CA LEU A 540 -23.01 25.94 -13.58
C LEU A 540 -23.43 25.82 -12.10
N LYS A 541 -23.89 24.63 -11.71
CA LYS A 541 -23.53 24.01 -10.44
C LYS A 541 -23.19 22.55 -10.74
N GLU A 542 -21.93 22.22 -10.47
CA GLU A 542 -21.47 20.93 -9.97
C GLU A 542 -21.66 19.65 -10.81
N TYR A 543 -20.50 19.12 -11.20
CA TYR A 543 -20.11 17.71 -11.35
C TYR A 543 -20.50 16.89 -12.61
N SER A 544 -19.41 16.41 -13.23
CA SER A 544 -19.17 15.03 -13.70
C SER A 544 -19.75 14.58 -15.06
N VAL A 545 -18.80 14.22 -15.92
CA VAL A 545 -18.89 13.64 -17.26
C VAL A 545 -19.54 12.26 -17.26
N PHE A 546 -20.35 11.96 -18.28
CA PHE A 546 -20.55 10.60 -18.79
C PHE A 546 -20.55 10.59 -20.34
N ALA A 547 -19.86 9.59 -20.89
CA ALA A 547 -19.60 9.37 -22.32
C ALA A 547 -20.79 8.81 -23.12
N ILE A 548 -20.76 8.92 -24.46
CA ILE A 548 -20.75 7.81 -25.46
C ILE A 548 -21.03 8.34 -26.90
N SER A 549 -20.11 7.99 -27.83
CA SER A 549 -20.16 7.72 -29.30
C SER A 549 -21.39 8.09 -30.17
N TYR A 550 -21.17 8.74 -31.34
CA TYR A 550 -21.22 8.14 -32.71
C TYR A 550 -21.01 9.16 -33.87
N ARG A 551 -20.52 8.64 -35.02
CA ARG A 551 -20.23 9.32 -36.30
C ARG A 551 -21.48 9.74 -37.12
N ASN A 552 -21.36 10.92 -37.72
CA ASN A 552 -21.81 11.47 -39.02
C ASN A 552 -23.20 11.17 -39.65
N LYS A 553 -23.86 12.29 -39.97
CA LYS A 553 -24.83 12.59 -41.07
C LYS A 553 -24.40 11.97 -42.42
N GLU A 554 -25.24 11.68 -43.41
CA GLU A 554 -26.53 12.22 -43.85
C GLU A 554 -27.10 11.29 -44.96
N SER A 555 -28.41 11.38 -45.23
CA SER A 555 -29.07 11.37 -46.57
C SER A 555 -30.22 10.37 -46.80
N SER A 556 -31.34 11.00 -47.17
CA SER A 556 -32.37 10.61 -48.16
C SER A 556 -33.46 9.57 -47.85
N THR A 557 -34.67 10.07 -48.15
CA THR A 557 -35.87 9.44 -48.73
C THR A 557 -36.86 8.65 -47.85
N GLU A 558 -38.04 9.28 -47.78
CA GLU A 558 -39.40 8.71 -47.85
C GLU A 558 -40.02 7.95 -46.67
N LYS A 559 -41.32 8.22 -46.55
CA LYS A 559 -42.29 7.82 -45.53
C LYS A 559 -42.34 6.30 -45.33
N ILE A 560 -42.59 5.87 -44.09
CA ILE A 560 -43.69 4.95 -43.72
C ILE A 560 -44.01 5.20 -42.24
N ASP A 561 -45.29 5.48 -42.00
CA ASP A 561 -45.95 5.54 -40.69
C ASP A 561 -46.25 4.09 -40.27
N ILE A 562 -45.90 3.67 -39.04
CA ILE A 562 -46.58 2.59 -38.28
C ILE A 562 -46.18 2.70 -36.79
N SER A 563 -47.21 3.01 -36.02
CA SER A 563 -47.52 2.78 -34.60
C SER A 563 -46.58 1.97 -33.70
N ARG A 564 -46.55 2.43 -32.43
CA ARG A 564 -46.52 1.65 -31.17
C ARG A 564 -45.52 0.50 -31.11
N ASN A 565 -44.33 0.77 -30.59
CA ASN A 565 -43.93 0.30 -29.25
C ASN A 565 -42.49 0.70 -28.91
N GLU A 566 -42.31 0.95 -27.61
CA GLU A 566 -41.04 0.92 -26.86
C GLU A 566 -40.00 2.04 -27.12
N LEU A 567 -40.15 3.14 -26.38
CA LEU A 567 -39.05 3.87 -25.74
C LEU A 567 -39.59 4.80 -24.63
N PHE A 568 -39.82 4.24 -23.44
CA PHE A 568 -39.64 4.96 -22.16
C PHE A 568 -38.35 4.35 -21.58
N ARG A 569 -37.16 4.97 -21.67
CA ARG A 569 -36.74 6.16 -20.90
C ARG A 569 -37.42 6.25 -19.53
N LYS A 570 -36.81 5.57 -18.55
CA LYS A 570 -36.00 6.20 -17.50
C LYS A 570 -35.73 5.14 -16.44
N GLY A 571 -34.45 4.99 -16.10
CA GLY A 571 -34.05 4.33 -14.85
C GLY A 571 -34.62 5.12 -13.68
N VAL A 572 -35.80 4.72 -13.26
CA VAL A 572 -36.15 4.66 -11.84
C VAL A 572 -35.65 3.30 -11.39
N SER A 573 -34.95 3.27 -10.25
CA SER A 573 -34.69 2.04 -9.50
C SER A 573 -35.91 1.13 -9.56
N TRP A 574 -35.72 -0.13 -9.93
CA TRP A 574 -36.70 -1.16 -9.62
C TRP A 574 -36.71 -1.29 -8.09
N MET A 575 -37.50 -0.43 -7.43
CA MET A 575 -38.29 -0.86 -6.29
C MET A 575 -39.15 -2.00 -6.82
N GLY A 576 -38.58 -3.20 -6.74
CA GLY A 576 -39.34 -4.43 -6.78
C GLY A 576 -40.26 -4.42 -5.59
N SER A 577 -41.47 -3.93 -5.83
CA SER A 577 -42.65 -4.13 -5.03
C SER A 577 -42.93 -5.63 -4.90
N LYS A 578 -42.18 -6.31 -4.03
CA LYS A 578 -42.75 -7.33 -3.16
C LYS A 578 -43.14 -6.59 -1.89
N GLY A 579 -44.43 -6.40 -1.71
CA GLY A 579 -45.00 -5.58 -0.65
C GLY A 579 -44.39 -5.90 0.71
N PHE A 580 -43.50 -5.02 1.17
CA PHE A 580 -43.33 -4.82 2.59
C PHE A 580 -44.53 -3.99 3.03
N ILE A 581 -45.49 -4.67 3.65
CA ILE A 581 -46.40 -4.03 4.57
C ILE A 581 -45.50 -3.31 5.57
N ARG A 582 -45.41 -1.98 5.44
CA ARG A 582 -44.86 -1.10 6.48
C ARG A 582 -45.91 -1.02 7.58
N SER A 583 -46.24 -2.17 8.15
CA SER A 583 -46.84 -2.22 9.47
C SER A 583 -45.71 -1.83 10.38
N SER A 584 -45.88 -0.71 11.07
CA SER A 584 -45.38 -0.51 12.42
C SER A 584 -45.85 -1.70 13.27
N VAL A 585 -45.24 -2.87 13.08
CA VAL A 585 -45.39 -3.96 14.04
C VAL A 585 -44.40 -3.60 15.12
N SER A 586 -44.90 -2.95 16.16
CA SER A 586 -44.41 -3.19 17.52
C SER A 586 -44.56 -4.69 17.78
N LEU A 587 -43.65 -5.51 17.25
CA LEU A 587 -43.58 -6.91 17.63
C LEU A 587 -43.17 -6.91 19.10
N PRO A 588 -43.95 -7.52 20.00
CA PRO A 588 -43.45 -7.81 21.33
C PRO A 588 -42.29 -8.79 21.14
N ILE A 589 -41.06 -8.31 21.28
CA ILE A 589 -39.83 -9.10 21.09
C ILE A 589 -39.67 -10.14 22.22
N PHE A 590 -40.47 -10.08 23.28
CA PHE A 590 -40.34 -10.93 24.46
C PHE A 590 -41.56 -11.85 24.60
N SER A 591 -41.41 -13.10 24.16
CA SER A 591 -42.28 -14.21 24.54
C SER A 591 -41.60 -15.03 25.64
N PRO A 592 -42.30 -15.47 26.69
CA PRO A 592 -41.72 -16.32 27.71
C PRO A 592 -41.26 -17.65 27.10
N VAL A 593 -39.97 -17.97 27.27
CA VAL A 593 -39.36 -19.24 26.85
C VAL A 593 -39.26 -20.17 28.06
N SER A 594 -39.55 -21.46 27.87
CA SER A 594 -39.53 -22.48 28.93
C SER A 594 -38.12 -22.75 29.47
N VAL A 595 -38.03 -22.99 30.78
CA VAL A 595 -36.80 -23.23 31.55
C VAL A 595 -36.10 -24.52 31.11
N THR A 596 -34.80 -24.43 30.80
CA THR A 596 -33.91 -25.59 30.59
C THR A 596 -33.49 -26.16 31.94
N ALA A 597 -33.58 -27.50 32.11
CA ALA A 597 -33.10 -28.15 33.34
C ALA A 597 -31.57 -28.01 33.49
N VAL A 598 -31.10 -27.78 34.72
CA VAL A 598 -29.66 -27.67 35.04
C VAL A 598 -29.00 -29.04 34.85
N ARG A 599 -28.02 -29.14 33.94
CA ARG A 599 -27.24 -30.37 33.74
C ARG A 599 -26.15 -30.50 34.79
N SER A 600 -25.47 -31.65 34.80
CA SER A 600 -24.40 -31.96 35.75
C SER A 600 -23.29 -30.90 35.78
N ASP A 601 -22.97 -30.27 34.65
CA ASP A 601 -21.85 -29.33 34.53
C ASP A 601 -22.30 -27.87 34.41
N ASP A 602 -23.60 -27.61 34.56
CA ASP A 602 -24.20 -26.30 34.38
C ASP A 602 -24.32 -25.52 35.70
N VAL A 603 -24.32 -24.20 35.56
CA VAL A 603 -24.58 -23.21 36.60
C VAL A 603 -25.84 -22.47 36.21
N TRP A 604 -26.84 -22.46 37.09
CA TRP A 604 -28.02 -21.63 36.95
C TRP A 604 -27.78 -20.30 37.64
N VAL A 605 -27.90 -19.21 36.89
CA VAL A 605 -27.63 -17.85 37.35
C VAL A 605 -28.93 -17.06 37.35
N LYS A 606 -29.31 -16.52 38.52
CA LYS A 606 -30.33 -15.47 38.61
C LYS A 606 -29.71 -14.19 38.04
N ILE A 607 -30.26 -13.69 36.94
CA ILE A 607 -29.72 -12.48 36.31
C ILE A 607 -30.11 -11.27 37.16
N THR A 608 -29.13 -10.42 37.47
CA THR A 608 -29.38 -9.14 38.15
C THR A 608 -29.28 -7.99 37.19
N HIS A 609 -28.26 -7.99 36.33
CA HIS A 609 -28.03 -6.93 35.36
C HIS A 609 -27.53 -7.51 34.03
N CYS A 610 -27.88 -6.85 32.92
CA CYS A 610 -27.34 -7.15 31.61
C CYS A 610 -26.89 -5.87 30.90
N GLY A 611 -25.66 -5.84 30.40
CA GLY A 611 -25.17 -4.74 29.59
C GLY A 611 -25.82 -4.72 28.20
N VAL A 612 -25.81 -3.55 27.56
CA VAL A 612 -26.34 -3.36 26.20
C VAL A 612 -25.21 -3.03 25.23
N CYS A 613 -25.11 -3.82 24.18
CA CYS A 613 -24.13 -3.70 23.11
C CYS A 613 -24.80 -3.37 21.77
N TYR A 614 -24.02 -2.90 20.81
CA TYR A 614 -24.51 -2.74 19.43
C TYR A 614 -24.91 -4.09 18.79
N GLY A 615 -24.36 -5.21 19.27
CA GLY A 615 -24.86 -6.54 18.89
C GLY A 615 -26.35 -6.74 19.19
N ASP A 616 -26.85 -6.13 20.26
CA ASP A 616 -28.27 -6.20 20.64
C ASP A 616 -29.17 -5.32 19.75
N VAL A 617 -28.57 -4.47 18.89
CA VAL A 617 -29.25 -3.78 17.78
C VAL A 617 -29.19 -4.62 16.51
N ALA A 618 -27.98 -5.07 16.14
CA ALA A 618 -27.71 -5.65 14.82
C ALA A 618 -28.37 -7.04 14.63
N PHE A 619 -28.33 -7.91 15.64
CA PHE A 619 -28.90 -9.25 15.53
C PHE A 619 -30.43 -9.24 15.45
N PRO A 620 -31.19 -8.53 16.32
CA PRO A 620 -32.64 -8.47 16.21
C PRO A 620 -33.14 -7.81 14.92
N ARG A 621 -32.33 -6.96 14.28
CA ARG A 621 -32.60 -6.35 12.97
C ARG A 621 -32.17 -7.21 11.79
N ASN A 622 -31.60 -8.39 12.06
CA ASN A 622 -31.08 -9.33 11.07
C ASN A 622 -30.07 -8.69 10.09
N GLU A 623 -29.24 -7.77 10.58
CA GLU A 623 -28.26 -7.06 9.74
C GLU A 623 -27.21 -8.02 9.14
N PHE A 624 -27.00 -9.18 9.76
CA PHE A 624 -26.10 -10.23 9.28
C PHE A 624 -26.79 -11.32 8.44
N GLY A 625 -28.12 -11.32 8.35
CA GLY A 625 -28.89 -12.27 7.55
C GLY A 625 -29.08 -13.68 8.15
N ASP A 626 -28.65 -13.93 9.38
CA ASP A 626 -28.64 -15.24 10.04
C ASP A 626 -29.41 -15.29 11.39
N ALA A 627 -30.25 -14.30 11.65
CA ALA A 627 -31.08 -14.22 12.86
C ALA A 627 -32.13 -15.34 12.92
N LYS A 628 -32.27 -15.94 14.11
CA LYS A 628 -33.24 -16.99 14.43
C LYS A 628 -34.25 -16.44 15.42
N TYR A 629 -35.52 -16.39 15.03
CA TYR A 629 -36.62 -15.89 15.87
C TYR A 629 -37.50 -17.03 16.41
N PRO A 630 -38.10 -16.91 17.61
CA PRO A 630 -37.98 -15.78 18.55
C PRO A 630 -36.57 -15.66 19.16
N MET A 631 -36.17 -14.42 19.46
CA MET A 631 -34.83 -14.08 19.97
C MET A 631 -34.93 -13.16 21.20
N VAL A 632 -34.24 -13.54 22.27
CA VAL A 632 -33.93 -12.71 23.42
C VAL A 632 -32.45 -12.28 23.31
N PRO A 633 -32.15 -10.97 23.17
CA PRO A 633 -30.77 -10.47 23.13
C PRO A 633 -30.11 -10.40 24.53
N GLY A 634 -28.89 -9.87 24.57
CA GLY A 634 -28.11 -9.67 25.79
C GLY A 634 -27.01 -10.71 25.97
N HIS A 635 -25.75 -10.28 25.87
CA HIS A 635 -24.57 -11.13 26.03
C HIS A 635 -23.57 -10.61 27.08
N GLU A 636 -24.04 -9.72 27.95
CA GLU A 636 -23.25 -9.04 28.97
C GLU A 636 -23.87 -9.27 30.35
N ILE A 637 -24.00 -10.54 30.73
CA ILE A 637 -24.89 -10.96 31.81
C ILE A 637 -24.15 -11.00 33.14
N THR A 638 -24.72 -10.43 34.20
CA THR A 638 -24.21 -10.58 35.56
C THR A 638 -25.31 -11.00 36.52
N GLY A 639 -24.96 -11.79 37.51
CA GLY A 639 -25.95 -12.35 38.40
C GLY A 639 -25.38 -13.12 39.57
N VAL A 640 -26.27 -13.83 40.24
CA VAL A 640 -25.98 -14.63 41.42
C VAL A 640 -26.29 -16.08 41.12
N VAL A 641 -25.37 -16.98 41.43
CA VAL A 641 -25.58 -18.42 41.30
C VAL A 641 -26.71 -18.85 42.24
N ASN A 642 -27.73 -19.51 41.69
CA ASN A 642 -28.88 -20.02 42.47
C ASN A 642 -28.85 -21.55 42.59
N GLU A 643 -28.33 -22.24 41.57
CA GLU A 643 -28.23 -23.70 41.52
C GLU A 643 -26.98 -24.10 40.73
N VAL A 644 -26.35 -25.22 41.13
CA VAL A 644 -25.19 -25.79 40.45
C VAL A 644 -25.41 -27.28 40.19
N GLY A 645 -24.97 -27.74 39.03
CA GLY A 645 -24.96 -29.15 38.67
C GLY A 645 -24.00 -29.98 39.54
N SER A 646 -24.22 -31.30 39.54
CA SER A 646 -23.48 -32.25 40.40
C SER A 646 -21.97 -32.32 40.16
N ASN A 647 -21.49 -31.91 38.99
CA ASN A 647 -20.08 -31.94 38.57
C ASN A 647 -19.42 -30.55 38.64
N VAL A 648 -20.13 -29.51 39.08
CA VAL A 648 -19.57 -28.17 39.19
C VAL A 648 -18.61 -28.10 40.37
N GLN A 649 -17.34 -27.75 40.11
CA GLN A 649 -16.28 -27.70 41.14
C GLN A 649 -15.77 -26.27 41.41
N GLY A 650 -16.22 -25.28 40.63
CA GLY A 650 -15.77 -23.90 40.73
C GLY A 650 -16.73 -22.94 41.42
N PHE A 651 -18.02 -23.25 41.51
CA PHE A 651 -19.07 -22.29 41.92
C PHE A 651 -19.93 -22.85 43.04
N LYS A 652 -20.47 -21.94 43.87
CA LYS A 652 -21.49 -22.27 44.88
C LYS A 652 -22.65 -21.28 44.80
N VAL A 653 -23.80 -21.69 45.31
CA VAL A 653 -24.97 -20.82 45.48
C VAL A 653 -24.57 -19.56 46.26
N GLY A 654 -25.00 -18.40 45.75
CA GLY A 654 -24.64 -17.08 46.27
C GLY A 654 -23.40 -16.45 45.64
N ASP A 655 -22.60 -17.19 44.84
CA ASP A 655 -21.46 -16.59 44.13
C ASP A 655 -21.94 -15.54 43.11
N HIS A 656 -21.21 -14.43 43.05
CA HIS A 656 -21.39 -13.40 42.02
C HIS A 656 -20.66 -13.80 40.74
N VAL A 657 -21.37 -13.80 39.62
CA VAL A 657 -20.84 -14.33 38.36
C VAL A 657 -21.23 -13.49 37.15
N GLY A 658 -20.41 -13.59 36.11
CA GLY A 658 -20.61 -13.00 34.79
C GLY A 658 -20.64 -14.06 33.69
N ILE A 659 -21.42 -13.80 32.65
CA ILE A 659 -21.49 -14.61 31.41
C ILE A 659 -21.31 -13.66 30.23
N GLY A 660 -20.29 -13.94 29.41
CA GLY A 660 -19.91 -13.12 28.26
C GLY A 660 -20.61 -13.51 26.96
N THR A 661 -19.91 -13.34 25.85
CA THR A 661 -20.41 -13.58 24.49
C THR A 661 -20.61 -15.05 24.14
N MET A 662 -19.96 -15.97 24.87
CA MET A 662 -19.98 -17.41 24.59
C MET A 662 -20.76 -18.18 25.64
N ALA A 663 -21.52 -19.18 25.19
CA ALA A 663 -22.24 -20.13 26.04
C ALA A 663 -21.63 -21.53 26.02
N ASN A 664 -21.00 -21.95 24.90
CA ASN A 664 -20.43 -23.29 24.77
C ASN A 664 -19.33 -23.39 23.70
N SER A 665 -18.64 -24.54 23.64
CA SER A 665 -17.69 -24.91 22.58
C SER A 665 -17.60 -26.45 22.43
N CYS A 666 -16.70 -26.95 21.57
CA CYS A 666 -16.44 -28.40 21.50
C CYS A 666 -15.68 -28.95 22.70
N GLN A 667 -15.00 -28.09 23.47
CA GLN A 667 -14.26 -28.43 24.69
C GLN A 667 -13.05 -29.37 24.54
N GLU A 668 -12.73 -29.80 23.31
CA GLU A 668 -11.72 -30.83 23.02
C GLU A 668 -10.69 -30.42 21.94
N CYS A 669 -10.88 -29.28 21.27
CA CYS A 669 -9.94 -28.83 20.24
C CYS A 669 -8.79 -28.02 20.81
N GLU A 670 -7.72 -27.86 20.02
CA GLU A 670 -6.51 -27.11 20.40
C GLU A 670 -6.80 -25.73 20.97
N TRP A 671 -7.83 -25.04 20.46
CA TRP A 671 -8.24 -23.72 20.94
C TRP A 671 -8.90 -23.79 22.32
N CYS A 672 -9.70 -24.83 22.59
CA CYS A 672 -10.31 -25.03 23.90
C CYS A 672 -9.27 -25.41 24.96
N ASP A 673 -8.24 -26.16 24.57
CA ASP A 673 -7.16 -26.60 25.46
C ASP A 673 -6.28 -25.44 25.94
N ILE A 674 -6.10 -24.40 25.10
CA ILE A 674 -5.34 -23.20 25.45
C ILE A 674 -6.22 -22.03 25.94
N SER A 675 -7.49 -22.31 26.28
CA SER A 675 -8.47 -21.31 26.76
C SER A 675 -8.73 -20.16 25.78
N GLN A 676 -8.76 -20.47 24.48
CA GLN A 676 -9.07 -19.57 23.36
C GLN A 676 -10.32 -20.06 22.61
N GLU A 677 -11.35 -20.47 23.36
CA GLU A 677 -12.59 -21.07 22.86
C GLU A 677 -13.30 -20.20 21.80
N VAL A 678 -13.08 -18.87 21.81
CA VAL A 678 -13.53 -17.92 20.78
C VAL A 678 -13.16 -18.34 19.35
N HIS A 679 -12.10 -19.13 19.20
CA HIS A 679 -11.62 -19.64 17.92
C HIS A 679 -12.08 -21.05 17.58
N CYS A 680 -12.81 -21.71 18.49
CA CYS A 680 -13.43 -22.99 18.21
C CYS A 680 -14.40 -22.86 17.02
N THR A 681 -14.34 -23.82 16.10
CA THR A 681 -15.23 -23.89 14.93
C THR A 681 -16.65 -24.32 15.32
N LYS A 682 -16.81 -25.02 16.45
CA LYS A 682 -18.09 -25.39 17.07
C LYS A 682 -18.42 -24.50 18.29
N ARG A 683 -18.01 -23.23 18.28
CA ARG A 683 -18.38 -22.28 19.34
C ARG A 683 -19.87 -21.96 19.29
N VAL A 684 -20.46 -21.72 20.46
CA VAL A 684 -21.86 -21.35 20.63
C VAL A 684 -21.91 -19.98 21.31
N TRP A 685 -22.60 -19.02 20.70
CA TRP A 685 -22.79 -17.68 21.27
C TRP A 685 -23.94 -17.66 22.28
N THR A 686 -23.92 -16.69 23.19
CA THR A 686 -24.90 -16.53 24.29
C THR A 686 -26.34 -16.37 23.81
N PHE A 687 -26.55 -15.90 22.58
CA PHE A 687 -27.84 -15.93 21.92
C PHE A 687 -27.68 -16.15 20.40
N ASN A 688 -28.78 -16.47 19.71
CA ASN A 688 -28.86 -16.69 18.25
C ASN A 688 -28.02 -17.88 17.69
N SER A 689 -27.47 -18.73 18.56
CA SER A 689 -26.74 -19.95 18.19
C SER A 689 -27.56 -21.21 18.46
N VAL A 690 -27.26 -22.28 17.72
CA VAL A 690 -27.75 -23.62 18.05
C VAL A 690 -26.80 -24.21 19.09
N ASP A 691 -27.30 -24.56 20.26
CA ASP A 691 -26.51 -25.22 21.31
C ASP A 691 -26.40 -26.74 21.06
N VAL A 692 -25.63 -27.43 21.90
CA VAL A 692 -25.34 -28.87 21.79
C VAL A 692 -26.56 -29.77 21.86
N ASP A 693 -27.68 -29.29 22.40
CA ASP A 693 -28.95 -30.00 22.49
C ASP A 693 -29.92 -29.67 21.35
N GLY A 694 -29.49 -28.84 20.40
CA GLY A 694 -30.32 -28.39 19.27
C GLY A 694 -31.24 -27.20 19.58
N THR A 695 -31.26 -26.71 20.82
CA THR A 695 -32.03 -25.51 21.18
C THR A 695 -31.33 -24.24 20.67
N ILE A 696 -32.11 -23.17 20.52
CA ILE A 696 -31.56 -21.85 20.21
C ILE A 696 -31.26 -21.13 21.51
N THR A 697 -30.00 -20.77 21.72
CA THR A 697 -29.55 -19.97 22.87
C THR A 697 -30.31 -18.63 22.93
N GLN A 698 -30.75 -18.24 24.13
CA GLN A 698 -31.50 -17.03 24.42
C GLN A 698 -30.71 -16.19 25.43
N GLY A 699 -30.56 -14.89 25.17
CA GLY A 699 -29.67 -13.99 25.92
C GLY A 699 -30.21 -13.51 27.27
N GLY A 700 -29.47 -12.57 27.85
CA GLY A 700 -29.64 -12.06 29.21
C GLY A 700 -30.73 -11.03 29.43
N TYR A 701 -31.54 -10.68 28.42
CA TYR A 701 -32.77 -9.90 28.64
C TYR A 701 -33.89 -10.79 29.20
N SER A 702 -33.55 -11.56 30.23
CA SER A 702 -34.31 -12.66 30.81
C SER A 702 -34.03 -12.74 32.33
N SER A 703 -34.88 -13.41 33.10
CA SER A 703 -34.74 -13.48 34.56
C SER A 703 -33.61 -14.40 35.05
N HIS A 704 -33.17 -15.33 34.20
CA HIS A 704 -32.14 -16.31 34.54
C HIS A 704 -31.43 -16.84 33.29
N TYR A 705 -30.25 -17.42 33.48
CA TYR A 705 -29.48 -18.10 32.43
C TYR A 705 -28.87 -19.39 32.97
N VAL A 706 -28.88 -20.45 32.15
CA VAL A 706 -28.21 -21.72 32.47
C VAL A 706 -27.00 -21.86 31.56
N ILE A 707 -25.82 -22.05 32.13
CA ILE A 707 -24.57 -22.10 31.37
C ILE A 707 -23.63 -23.15 31.89
N HIS A 708 -22.86 -23.77 31.00
CA HIS A 708 -21.78 -24.66 31.39
C HIS A 708 -20.71 -23.91 32.22
N GLN A 709 -20.25 -24.49 33.33
CA GLN A 709 -19.34 -23.83 34.30
C GLN A 709 -18.08 -23.20 33.69
N ARG A 710 -17.61 -23.73 32.55
CA ARG A 710 -16.44 -23.23 31.79
C ARG A 710 -16.61 -21.82 31.24
N PHE A 711 -17.84 -21.38 30.97
CA PHE A 711 -18.17 -20.07 30.39
C PHE A 711 -18.83 -19.12 31.41
N CYS A 712 -18.82 -19.53 32.68
CA CYS A 712 -19.21 -18.72 33.81
C CYS A 712 -17.94 -18.16 34.46
N TYR A 713 -17.92 -16.86 34.78
CA TYR A 713 -16.75 -16.19 35.35
C TYR A 713 -17.08 -15.61 36.71
N LYS A 714 -16.18 -15.77 37.69
CA LYS A 714 -16.39 -15.18 39.02
C LYS A 714 -16.17 -13.69 38.97
N ILE A 715 -17.10 -12.94 39.53
CA ILE A 715 -16.95 -11.52 39.81
C ILE A 715 -16.45 -11.41 41.26
N PRO A 716 -15.28 -10.79 41.50
CA PRO A 716 -14.74 -10.65 42.85
C PRO A 716 -15.70 -9.94 43.81
N ASP A 717 -15.69 -10.38 45.07
CA ASP A 717 -16.53 -9.82 46.13
C ASP A 717 -16.35 -8.30 46.24
N GLY A 718 -17.48 -7.58 46.35
CA GLY A 718 -17.50 -6.12 46.43
C GLY A 718 -17.39 -5.38 45.10
N TYR A 719 -17.18 -6.07 43.98
CA TYR A 719 -17.28 -5.44 42.65
C TYR A 719 -18.77 -5.32 42.23
N PRO A 720 -19.28 -4.12 41.90
CA PRO A 720 -20.69 -3.94 41.54
C PRO A 720 -21.08 -4.71 40.28
N LEU A 721 -22.15 -5.53 40.36
CA LEU A 721 -22.61 -6.35 39.24
C LEU A 721 -23.00 -5.53 38.01
N ALA A 722 -23.70 -4.40 38.21
CA ALA A 722 -24.03 -3.47 37.14
C ALA A 722 -22.78 -2.99 36.38
N SER A 723 -21.70 -2.68 37.10
CA SER A 723 -20.43 -2.26 36.50
C SER A 723 -19.63 -3.42 35.89
N ALA A 724 -19.93 -4.67 36.23
CA ALA A 724 -19.24 -5.84 35.67
C ALA A 724 -19.81 -6.22 34.31
N ALA A 725 -21.11 -5.97 34.09
CA ALA A 725 -21.78 -6.32 32.84
C ALA A 725 -21.06 -5.77 31.59
N PRO A 726 -20.70 -4.47 31.49
CA PRO A 726 -19.97 -3.96 30.33
C PRO A 726 -18.57 -4.56 30.12
N LEU A 727 -17.95 -5.08 31.17
CA LEU A 727 -16.66 -5.76 31.03
C LEU A 727 -16.79 -7.02 30.16
N LEU A 728 -17.95 -7.69 30.25
CA LEU A 728 -18.36 -8.90 29.52
C LEU A 728 -18.56 -8.71 28.01
N CYS A 729 -18.22 -7.53 27.48
CA CYS A 729 -18.01 -7.29 26.07
C CYS A 729 -16.95 -6.19 25.85
N ALA A 730 -17.27 -4.92 26.11
CA ALA A 730 -16.35 -3.82 25.84
C ALA A 730 -15.02 -3.96 26.56
N GLY A 731 -15.03 -4.41 27.82
CA GLY A 731 -13.81 -4.64 28.59
C GLY A 731 -12.88 -5.63 27.90
N ILE A 732 -13.34 -6.87 27.66
CA ILE A 732 -12.45 -7.90 27.11
C ILE A 732 -11.99 -7.58 25.69
N THR A 733 -12.85 -6.92 24.91
CA THR A 733 -12.59 -6.67 23.49
C THR A 733 -11.38 -5.76 23.31
N VAL A 734 -11.12 -4.87 24.28
CA VAL A 734 -9.90 -4.06 24.33
C VAL A 734 -8.80 -4.68 25.20
N TYR A 735 -9.13 -5.41 26.27
CA TYR A 735 -8.15 -6.04 27.16
C TYR A 735 -7.35 -7.15 26.44
N SER A 736 -8.03 -8.06 25.74
CA SER A 736 -7.41 -9.19 25.03
C SER A 736 -6.33 -8.74 24.04
N PRO A 737 -6.56 -7.79 23.11
CA PRO A 737 -5.52 -7.35 22.19
C PRO A 737 -4.38 -6.60 22.91
N MET A 738 -4.67 -5.85 23.99
CA MET A 738 -3.61 -5.24 24.81
C MET A 738 -2.68 -6.29 25.42
N MET A 739 -3.23 -7.40 25.92
CA MET A 739 -2.45 -8.52 26.44
C MET A 739 -1.67 -9.23 25.32
N ARG A 740 -2.32 -9.52 24.20
CA ARG A 740 -1.70 -10.15 23.01
C ARG A 740 -0.49 -9.38 22.51
N HIS A 741 -0.57 -8.05 22.51
CA HIS A 741 0.50 -7.15 22.07
C HIS A 741 1.41 -6.65 23.22
N LYS A 742 1.31 -7.27 24.41
CA LYS A 742 2.19 -7.01 25.57
C LYS A 742 2.18 -5.54 26.01
N MET A 743 1.01 -4.92 26.02
CA MET A 743 0.81 -3.54 26.47
C MET A 743 0.62 -3.42 27.99
N ASN A 744 0.63 -4.53 28.73
CA ASN A 744 0.63 -4.54 30.19
C ASN A 744 2.02 -4.22 30.79
N GLN A 745 2.80 -3.38 30.12
CA GLN A 745 4.15 -2.97 30.51
C GLN A 745 4.22 -1.45 30.57
N PRO A 746 4.69 -0.85 31.68
CA PRO A 746 4.77 0.60 31.81
C PRO A 746 5.74 1.20 30.78
N GLY A 747 5.50 2.45 30.40
CA GLY A 747 6.36 3.22 29.50
C GLY A 747 6.07 3.07 28.00
N LYS A 748 5.13 2.20 27.60
CA LYS A 748 4.62 2.15 26.22
C LYS A 748 3.56 3.21 25.95
N SER A 749 3.30 3.49 24.69
CA SER A 749 2.30 4.46 24.23
C SER A 749 1.11 3.82 23.52
N LEU A 750 -0.09 4.22 23.93
CA LEU A 750 -1.37 3.74 23.42
C LEU A 750 -2.12 4.89 22.72
N GLY A 751 -2.55 4.66 21.48
CA GLY A 751 -3.55 5.46 20.80
C GLY A 751 -4.94 4.85 20.93
N VAL A 752 -5.97 5.66 21.14
CA VAL A 752 -7.37 5.23 21.14
C VAL A 752 -8.15 6.07 20.13
N ILE A 753 -8.64 5.43 19.05
CA ILE A 753 -9.49 6.12 18.06
C ILE A 753 -10.95 5.97 18.49
N GLY A 754 -11.59 7.12 18.73
CA GLY A 754 -12.97 7.19 19.19
C GLY A 754 -13.09 7.06 20.71
N LEU A 755 -13.76 8.03 21.33
CA LEU A 755 -14.11 7.96 22.76
C LEU A 755 -15.58 7.52 22.91
N GLY A 756 -15.77 6.24 23.18
CA GLY A 756 -17.08 5.61 23.41
C GLY A 756 -16.97 4.39 24.32
N GLY A 757 -17.95 3.48 24.25
CA GLY A 757 -18.03 2.32 25.15
C GLY A 757 -16.78 1.43 25.19
N LEU A 758 -16.05 1.26 24.09
CA LEU A 758 -14.77 0.53 24.09
C LEU A 758 -13.59 1.48 24.41
N GLY A 759 -13.58 2.67 23.82
CA GLY A 759 -12.49 3.63 23.98
C GLY A 759 -12.24 4.04 25.43
N HIS A 760 -13.29 4.26 26.23
CA HIS A 760 -13.10 4.59 27.65
C HIS A 760 -12.47 3.45 28.46
N MET A 761 -12.79 2.20 28.13
CA MET A 761 -12.14 1.04 28.74
C MET A 761 -10.67 0.93 28.32
N ALA A 762 -10.36 1.19 27.05
CA ALA A 762 -8.98 1.20 26.57
C ALA A 762 -8.13 2.25 27.31
N ILE A 763 -8.69 3.44 27.58
CA ILE A 763 -8.01 4.47 28.37
C ILE A 763 -7.80 3.99 29.80
N LYS A 764 -8.85 3.52 30.49
CA LYS A 764 -8.75 3.05 31.88
C LYS A 764 -7.73 1.91 32.05
N PHE A 765 -7.71 0.93 31.14
CA PHE A 765 -6.68 -0.11 31.14
C PHE A 765 -5.29 0.43 30.84
N GLY A 766 -5.16 1.31 29.84
CA GLY A 766 -3.88 1.92 29.50
C GLY A 766 -3.26 2.68 30.69
N LYS A 767 -4.06 3.45 31.42
CA LYS A 767 -3.59 4.14 32.63
C LYS A 767 -3.24 3.17 33.75
N ALA A 768 -4.04 2.12 33.97
CA ALA A 768 -3.76 1.10 34.97
C ALA A 768 -2.46 0.32 34.67
N PHE A 769 -2.10 0.13 33.41
CA PHE A 769 -0.84 -0.49 32.98
C PHE A 769 0.37 0.46 32.97
N GLY A 770 0.18 1.76 33.26
CA GLY A 770 1.25 2.75 33.24
C GLY A 770 1.65 3.19 31.82
N LEU A 771 0.69 3.22 30.89
CA LEU A 771 0.90 3.69 29.52
C LEU A 771 0.71 5.21 29.39
N SER A 772 1.38 5.77 28.38
CA SER A 772 1.05 7.10 27.85
C SER A 772 -0.10 6.95 26.85
N VAL A 773 -1.26 7.51 27.16
CA VAL A 773 -2.50 7.36 26.40
C VAL A 773 -2.82 8.64 25.62
N THR A 774 -2.97 8.51 24.31
CA THR A 774 -3.42 9.57 23.40
C THR A 774 -4.79 9.21 22.82
N VAL A 775 -5.77 10.09 22.98
CA VAL A 775 -7.12 9.92 22.41
C VAL A 775 -7.25 10.70 21.11
N PHE A 776 -7.79 10.05 20.09
CA PHE A 776 -8.07 10.65 18.78
C PHE A 776 -9.58 10.77 18.57
N SER A 777 -10.02 11.99 18.22
CA SER A 777 -11.43 12.32 17.98
C SER A 777 -11.56 13.30 16.82
N THR A 778 -12.72 13.33 16.16
CA THR A 778 -12.99 14.29 15.07
C THR A 778 -13.32 15.70 15.57
N SER A 779 -13.59 15.87 16.86
CA SER A 779 -13.89 17.18 17.49
C SER A 779 -13.38 17.25 18.93
N GLU A 780 -13.29 18.47 19.48
CA GLU A 780 -12.87 18.72 20.86
C GLU A 780 -13.93 18.43 21.92
N SER A 781 -15.16 18.06 21.52
CA SER A 781 -16.31 17.89 22.44
C SER A 781 -16.05 16.95 23.63
N LYS A 782 -15.16 15.97 23.46
CA LYS A 782 -14.79 14.96 24.47
C LYS A 782 -13.40 15.16 25.07
N LYS A 783 -12.79 16.33 24.86
CA LYS A 783 -11.40 16.64 25.29
C LYS A 783 -11.27 16.68 26.80
N ASP A 784 -12.11 17.46 27.47
CA ASP A 784 -12.06 17.61 28.93
C ASP A 784 -12.37 16.28 29.63
N GLU A 785 -13.30 15.52 29.09
CA GLU A 785 -13.65 14.19 29.58
C GLU A 785 -12.46 13.22 29.43
N ALA A 786 -11.83 13.16 28.26
CA ALA A 786 -10.68 12.30 28.04
C ALA A 786 -9.52 12.63 28.98
N LEU A 787 -9.19 13.91 29.14
CA LEU A 787 -8.01 14.36 29.91
C LEU A 787 -8.27 14.37 31.42
N ASN A 788 -9.39 14.95 31.86
CA ASN A 788 -9.64 15.24 33.28
C ASN A 788 -10.49 14.16 33.97
N GLU A 789 -11.42 13.51 33.26
CA GLU A 789 -12.26 12.46 33.86
C GLU A 789 -11.63 11.06 33.71
N LEU A 790 -11.09 10.75 32.53
CA LEU A 790 -10.54 9.41 32.23
C LEU A 790 -9.02 9.32 32.38
N GLY A 791 -8.32 10.46 32.47
CA GLY A 791 -6.87 10.52 32.73
C GLY A 791 -5.99 10.21 31.52
N ALA A 792 -6.47 10.42 30.30
CA ALA A 792 -5.60 10.38 29.11
C ALA A 792 -4.54 11.49 29.18
N ASP A 793 -3.35 11.24 28.63
CA ASP A 793 -2.24 12.19 28.68
C ASP A 793 -2.32 13.22 27.55
N LYS A 794 -2.93 12.85 26.42
CA LYS A 794 -3.07 13.71 25.23
C LYS A 794 -4.43 13.51 24.57
N PHE A 795 -4.92 14.58 23.95
CA PHE A 795 -6.09 14.56 23.08
C PHE A 795 -5.74 15.23 21.75
N VAL A 796 -6.01 14.54 20.65
CA VAL A 796 -5.69 14.98 19.30
C VAL A 796 -6.96 15.02 18.46
N VAL A 797 -7.19 16.18 17.83
CA VAL A 797 -8.26 16.34 16.85
C VAL A 797 -7.76 15.78 15.52
N SER A 798 -8.35 14.68 15.05
CA SER A 798 -7.86 13.92 13.90
C SER A 798 -7.97 14.67 12.57
N SER A 799 -8.83 15.70 12.50
CA SER A 799 -8.94 16.61 11.34
C SER A 799 -7.89 17.73 11.35
N ASN A 800 -7.10 17.87 12.42
CA ASN A 800 -6.01 18.83 12.50
C ASN A 800 -4.68 18.17 12.10
N GLU A 801 -4.23 18.46 10.88
CA GLU A 801 -3.02 17.88 10.30
C GLU A 801 -1.75 18.17 11.12
N GLN A 802 -1.64 19.35 11.73
CA GLN A 802 -0.48 19.72 12.54
C GLN A 802 -0.42 18.89 13.84
N GLN A 803 -1.56 18.68 14.49
CA GLN A 803 -1.63 17.84 15.68
C GLN A 803 -1.33 16.37 15.36
N MET A 804 -1.83 15.87 14.22
CA MET A 804 -1.54 14.51 13.74
C MET A 804 -0.05 14.35 13.41
N ALA A 805 0.54 15.29 12.66
CA ALA A 805 1.96 15.27 12.32
C ALA A 805 2.86 15.28 13.56
N ALA A 806 2.47 15.99 14.63
CA ALA A 806 3.20 16.00 15.89
C ALA A 806 3.19 14.65 16.64
N GLN A 807 2.33 13.70 16.26
CA GLN A 807 2.29 12.34 16.82
C GLN A 807 2.95 11.28 15.91
N ALA A 808 3.62 11.67 14.83
CA ALA A 808 4.26 10.72 13.91
C ALA A 808 5.26 9.80 14.65
N ASN A 809 5.19 8.49 14.37
CA ASN A 809 6.04 7.46 14.98
C ASN A 809 6.13 7.53 16.52
N SER A 810 5.01 7.81 17.21
CA SER A 810 4.99 7.97 18.66
C SER A 810 4.26 6.85 19.41
N LEU A 811 3.50 5.98 18.72
CA LEU A 811 2.60 5.00 19.34
C LEU A 811 3.08 3.55 19.15
N ASP A 812 3.05 2.75 20.22
CA ASP A 812 3.32 1.30 20.16
C ASP A 812 2.09 0.50 19.71
N LEU A 813 0.91 0.88 20.21
CA LEU A 813 -0.38 0.28 19.87
C LEU A 813 -1.43 1.37 19.60
N ILE A 814 -2.27 1.18 18.60
CA ILE A 814 -3.52 1.91 18.42
C ILE A 814 -4.68 0.91 18.55
N ILE A 815 -5.69 1.23 19.35
CA ILE A 815 -6.97 0.51 19.36
C ILE A 815 -7.99 1.37 18.62
N ASP A 816 -8.42 0.89 17.47
CA ASP A 816 -9.47 1.52 16.68
C ASP A 816 -10.84 1.03 17.14
N THR A 817 -11.55 1.90 17.85
CA THR A 817 -12.90 1.64 18.36
C THR A 817 -13.99 2.33 17.55
N ALA A 818 -13.62 3.01 16.46
CA ALA A 818 -14.57 3.77 15.65
C ALA A 818 -15.31 2.84 14.67
N SER A 819 -16.64 2.83 14.74
CA SER A 819 -17.48 2.14 13.75
C SER A 819 -17.77 3.00 12.51
N GLY A 820 -17.41 4.28 12.52
CA GLY A 820 -17.55 5.16 11.37
C GLY A 820 -16.35 5.06 10.45
N ASP A 821 -16.58 5.22 9.15
CA ASP A 821 -15.51 5.22 8.15
C ASP A 821 -14.53 6.39 8.39
N HIS A 822 -13.25 6.10 8.28
CA HIS A 822 -12.17 7.05 8.48
C HIS A 822 -10.91 6.61 7.72
N PRO A 823 -10.00 7.54 7.36
CA PRO A 823 -8.77 7.19 6.62
C PRO A 823 -7.77 6.48 7.54
N PHE A 824 -7.14 5.41 7.05
CA PHE A 824 -6.20 4.60 7.84
C PHE A 824 -4.75 5.12 7.78
N ASP A 825 -4.28 5.59 6.61
CA ASP A 825 -2.89 6.05 6.44
C ASP A 825 -2.44 7.08 7.48
N PRO A 826 -3.25 8.12 7.84
CA PRO A 826 -2.86 9.07 8.88
C PRO A 826 -2.59 8.42 10.23
N TYR A 827 -3.40 7.43 10.64
CA TYR A 827 -3.22 6.73 11.92
C TYR A 827 -2.05 5.74 11.88
N ILE A 828 -1.86 5.01 10.77
CA ILE A 828 -0.71 4.12 10.58
C ILE A 828 0.60 4.91 10.67
N SER A 829 0.63 6.15 10.19
CA SER A 829 1.81 7.03 10.28
C SER A 829 2.22 7.36 11.73
N LEU A 830 1.29 7.28 12.68
CA LEU A 830 1.55 7.57 14.10
C LEU A 830 2.24 6.40 14.82
N LEU A 831 2.15 5.19 14.27
CA LEU A 831 2.79 4.00 14.84
C LEU A 831 4.31 4.10 14.71
N LYS A 832 5.03 3.71 15.77
CA LYS A 832 6.47 3.42 15.71
C LYS A 832 6.74 2.25 14.74
N PRO A 833 7.99 2.04 14.32
CA PRO A 833 8.36 0.78 13.68
C PRO A 833 7.94 -0.42 14.55
N ASN A 834 7.40 -1.47 13.91
CA ASN A 834 6.76 -2.64 14.51
C ASN A 834 5.49 -2.35 15.33
N GLY A 835 4.97 -1.12 15.29
CA GLY A 835 3.71 -0.75 15.95
C GLY A 835 2.49 -1.42 15.31
N VAL A 836 1.41 -1.53 16.08
CA VAL A 836 0.21 -2.28 15.70
C VAL A 836 -1.04 -1.40 15.80
N LEU A 837 -1.92 -1.46 14.80
CA LEU A 837 -3.29 -0.96 14.86
C LEU A 837 -4.24 -2.15 14.96
N VAL A 838 -5.07 -2.15 16.01
CA VAL A 838 -6.05 -3.22 16.27
C VAL A 838 -7.45 -2.71 15.94
N LEU A 839 -8.12 -3.40 15.02
CA LEU A 839 -9.52 -3.17 14.68
C LEU A 839 -10.41 -3.90 15.69
N VAL A 840 -11.16 -3.11 16.45
CA VAL A 840 -12.31 -3.59 17.25
C VAL A 840 -13.60 -2.87 16.87
N GLY A 841 -13.49 -1.71 16.20
CA GLY A 841 -14.55 -1.09 15.42
C GLY A 841 -14.78 -1.82 14.10
N VAL A 842 -15.96 -1.62 13.52
CA VAL A 842 -16.36 -2.24 12.24
C VAL A 842 -16.75 -1.14 11.25
N PRO A 843 -15.79 -0.42 10.66
CA PRO A 843 -16.07 0.45 9.52
C PRO A 843 -16.57 -0.37 8.32
N SER A 844 -17.10 0.29 7.29
CA SER A 844 -17.57 -0.39 6.08
C SER A 844 -16.42 -1.06 5.32
N GLU A 845 -15.23 -0.45 5.36
CA GLU A 845 -14.05 -0.86 4.62
C GLU A 845 -12.75 -0.38 5.29
N VAL A 846 -11.68 -1.17 5.13
CA VAL A 846 -10.32 -0.75 5.44
C VAL A 846 -9.57 -0.51 4.14
N LYS A 847 -8.96 0.68 4.01
CA LYS A 847 -8.24 1.12 2.81
C LYS A 847 -7.00 1.93 3.17
N PHE A 848 -5.84 1.56 2.64
CA PHE A 848 -4.56 2.26 2.87
C PHE A 848 -3.51 1.99 1.79
N SER A 849 -2.45 2.81 1.77
CA SER A 849 -1.26 2.57 0.94
C SER A 849 -0.42 1.41 1.50
N PRO A 850 -0.02 0.40 0.71
CA PRO A 850 0.83 -0.70 1.19
C PRO A 850 2.13 -0.22 1.84
N MET A 851 2.68 0.89 1.35
CA MET A 851 3.91 1.49 1.87
C MET A 851 3.78 1.90 3.34
N SER A 852 2.58 2.24 3.80
CA SER A 852 2.30 2.59 5.19
C SER A 852 2.53 1.42 6.15
N LEU A 853 2.42 0.16 5.68
CA LEU A 853 2.78 -1.01 6.48
C LEU A 853 4.20 -1.50 6.22
N VAL A 854 4.63 -1.53 4.95
CA VAL A 854 5.96 -2.00 4.55
C VAL A 854 7.04 -1.18 5.26
N MET A 855 6.91 0.15 5.23
CA MET A 855 7.83 1.03 5.95
C MET A 855 7.64 0.88 7.46
N GLY A 856 8.72 0.48 8.13
CA GLY A 856 8.70 0.29 9.58
C GLY A 856 7.97 -0.98 10.02
N ASN A 857 7.67 -1.94 9.14
CA ASN A 857 7.15 -3.26 9.54
C ASN A 857 5.84 -3.18 10.37
N LYS A 858 4.97 -2.21 10.05
CA LYS A 858 3.75 -1.93 10.82
C LYS A 858 2.66 -2.95 10.53
N THR A 859 1.68 -3.02 11.42
CA THR A 859 0.68 -4.10 11.43
C THR A 859 -0.73 -3.58 11.63
N ILE A 860 -1.69 -4.18 10.92
CA ILE A 860 -3.13 -4.09 11.20
C ILE A 860 -3.65 -5.49 11.53
N THR A 861 -4.40 -5.61 12.62
CA THR A 861 -5.00 -6.89 13.01
C THR A 861 -6.39 -6.69 13.60
N GLY A 862 -7.23 -7.72 13.55
CA GLY A 862 -8.55 -7.68 14.15
C GLY A 862 -8.59 -8.32 15.54
N ASN A 863 -9.57 -7.94 16.34
CA ASN A 863 -9.93 -8.67 17.55
C ASN A 863 -11.45 -8.75 17.74
N VAL A 864 -11.98 -9.96 17.93
CA VAL A 864 -13.42 -10.18 18.16
C VAL A 864 -13.81 -10.09 19.64
N THR A 865 -13.15 -10.85 20.51
CA THR A 865 -13.36 -10.92 21.97
C THR A 865 -12.18 -11.71 22.58
N GLY A 866 -12.21 -12.03 23.88
CA GLY A 866 -11.13 -12.76 24.57
C GLY A 866 -11.44 -14.24 24.87
N GLY A 867 -10.40 -14.97 25.22
CA GLY A 867 -10.50 -16.37 25.66
C GLY A 867 -10.90 -16.53 27.12
N ASN A 868 -11.37 -17.71 27.54
CA ASN A 868 -11.92 -17.96 28.88
C ASN A 868 -10.97 -17.59 30.03
N LYS A 869 -9.67 -17.80 29.84
CA LYS A 869 -8.68 -17.41 30.84
C LYS A 869 -8.56 -15.88 30.97
N GLU A 870 -8.54 -15.17 29.86
CA GLU A 870 -8.40 -13.71 29.82
C GLU A 870 -9.61 -13.02 30.47
N TRP A 871 -10.81 -13.62 30.35
CA TRP A 871 -12.02 -13.16 31.02
C TRP A 871 -11.85 -13.06 32.54
N GLN A 872 -11.42 -14.15 33.18
CA GLN A 872 -11.22 -14.18 34.62
C GLN A 872 -10.07 -13.27 35.06
N GLU A 873 -8.98 -13.23 34.29
CA GLU A 873 -7.84 -12.32 34.55
C GLU A 873 -8.27 -10.85 34.51
N MET A 874 -9.07 -10.45 33.51
CA MET A 874 -9.56 -9.09 33.39
C MET A 874 -10.49 -8.72 34.55
N LEU A 875 -11.45 -9.58 34.93
CA LEU A 875 -12.35 -9.29 36.05
C LEU A 875 -11.59 -9.11 37.37
N ASN A 876 -10.60 -9.97 37.63
CA ASN A 876 -9.72 -9.87 38.79
C ASN A 876 -8.90 -8.57 38.75
N PHE A 877 -8.35 -8.23 37.59
CA PHE A 877 -7.59 -6.99 37.38
C PHE A 877 -8.46 -5.75 37.63
N CYS A 878 -9.66 -5.69 37.05
CA CYS A 878 -10.59 -4.59 37.26
C CYS A 878 -10.94 -4.41 38.74
N ALA A 879 -11.19 -5.50 39.46
CA ALA A 879 -11.49 -5.43 40.89
C ALA A 879 -10.28 -4.94 41.71
N ALA A 880 -9.09 -5.49 41.47
CA ALA A 880 -7.88 -5.11 42.18
C ALA A 880 -7.51 -3.62 41.96
N HIS A 881 -7.76 -3.10 40.76
CA HIS A 881 -7.42 -1.73 40.37
C HIS A 881 -8.61 -0.75 40.46
N LYS A 882 -9.78 -1.20 40.93
CA LYS A 882 -11.01 -0.40 41.02
C LYS A 882 -11.38 0.27 39.68
N ILE A 883 -11.24 -0.49 38.60
CA ILE A 883 -11.59 -0.03 37.25
C ILE A 883 -13.06 -0.33 37.01
N TYR A 884 -13.88 0.72 36.95
CA TYR A 884 -15.31 0.62 36.66
C TYR A 884 -15.64 1.26 35.31
N PRO A 885 -16.42 0.61 34.44
CA PRO A 885 -17.06 1.26 33.30
C PRO A 885 -18.02 2.35 33.78
N GLU A 886 -18.11 3.44 33.01
CA GLU A 886 -19.14 4.46 33.22
C GLU A 886 -20.46 3.96 32.62
N ILE A 887 -21.53 3.92 33.42
CA ILE A 887 -22.79 3.27 33.06
C ILE A 887 -24.01 4.15 33.29
N GLU A 888 -25.01 3.98 32.42
CA GLU A 888 -26.38 4.43 32.62
C GLU A 888 -27.24 3.19 32.93
N VAL A 889 -27.71 3.06 34.18
CA VAL A 889 -28.59 1.96 34.57
C VAL A 889 -30.02 2.28 34.17
N ILE A 890 -30.67 1.37 33.44
CA ILE A 890 -32.00 1.54 32.88
C ILE A 890 -32.91 0.36 33.27
N PRO A 891 -34.22 0.57 33.40
CA PRO A 891 -35.18 -0.53 33.52
C PRO A 891 -35.41 -1.18 32.13
N ILE A 892 -35.79 -2.47 32.07
CA ILE A 892 -35.99 -3.20 30.80
C ILE A 892 -37.04 -2.55 29.90
N GLU A 893 -38.02 -1.85 30.49
CA GLU A 893 -39.07 -1.12 29.77
C GLU A 893 -38.51 0.00 28.90
N TYR A 894 -37.32 0.53 29.25
CA TYR A 894 -36.64 1.58 28.50
C TYR A 894 -35.76 1.03 27.36
N ILE A 895 -35.67 -0.30 27.17
CA ILE A 895 -34.70 -0.91 26.25
C ILE A 895 -34.84 -0.42 24.81
N ASN A 896 -36.07 -0.26 24.30
CA ASN A 896 -36.28 0.19 22.92
C ASN A 896 -35.72 1.61 22.70
N GLU A 897 -35.90 2.48 23.70
CA GLU A 897 -35.36 3.84 23.62
C GLU A 897 -33.84 3.87 23.80
N ALA A 898 -33.30 3.01 24.67
CA ALA A 898 -31.85 2.83 24.81
C ALA A 898 -31.19 2.33 23.52
N LEU A 899 -31.82 1.39 22.80
CA LEU A 899 -31.33 0.92 21.50
C LEU A 899 -31.33 2.04 20.44
N GLU A 900 -32.39 2.86 20.38
CA GLU A 900 -32.44 4.03 19.50
C GLU A 900 -31.39 5.10 19.87
N ARG A 901 -31.18 5.35 21.16
CA ARG A 901 -30.11 6.23 21.66
C ARG A 901 -28.74 5.68 21.28
N LEU A 902 -28.52 4.37 21.39
CA LEU A 902 -27.27 3.72 21.00
C LEU A 902 -26.97 3.90 19.51
N ILE A 903 -27.99 3.75 18.64
CA ILE A 903 -27.86 4.00 17.19
C ILE A 903 -27.48 5.46 16.92
N LYS A 904 -28.08 6.40 17.66
CA LYS A 904 -27.80 7.84 17.56
C LYS A 904 -26.50 8.25 18.26
N ARG A 905 -25.79 7.32 18.90
CA ARG A 905 -24.59 7.57 19.73
C ARG A 905 -24.86 8.51 20.90
N ASP A 906 -26.10 8.50 21.40
CA ASP A 906 -26.63 9.31 22.51
C ASP A 906 -26.62 8.52 23.83
N VAL A 907 -25.45 7.99 24.17
CA VAL A 907 -25.15 7.34 25.44
C VAL A 907 -23.78 7.84 25.86
N LYS A 908 -23.56 8.14 27.14
CA LYS A 908 -22.23 8.60 27.57
C LYS A 908 -21.19 7.54 27.22
N TYR A 909 -21.44 6.30 27.66
CA TYR A 909 -20.58 5.15 27.35
C TYR A 909 -21.32 3.82 27.20
N ARG A 910 -22.05 3.39 28.23
CA ARG A 910 -22.66 2.05 28.30
C ARG A 910 -24.03 2.11 28.97
N PHE A 911 -25.02 1.43 28.40
CA PHE A 911 -26.25 1.13 29.13
C PHE A 911 -26.13 -0.21 29.84
N VAL A 912 -26.77 -0.31 31.01
CA VAL A 912 -26.90 -1.55 31.76
C VAL A 912 -28.35 -1.67 32.22
N ILE A 913 -28.98 -2.78 31.91
CA ILE A 913 -30.35 -3.06 32.31
C ILE A 913 -30.35 -3.62 33.73
N ASP A 914 -31.15 -3.05 34.62
CA ASP A 914 -31.49 -3.64 35.92
C ASP A 914 -32.61 -4.67 35.72
N ILE A 915 -32.21 -5.92 35.55
CA ILE A 915 -33.12 -7.03 35.25
C ILE A 915 -33.89 -7.44 36.50
N GLU A 916 -33.22 -7.50 37.64
CA GLU A 916 -33.79 -7.98 38.91
C GLU A 916 -34.97 -7.11 39.38
N ASN A 917 -34.86 -5.79 39.23
CA ASN A 917 -35.92 -4.89 39.67
C ASN A 917 -37.02 -4.67 38.63
N SER A 918 -36.76 -4.98 37.35
CA SER A 918 -37.71 -4.82 36.25
C SER A 918 -38.59 -6.05 36.01
N LEU A 919 -38.00 -7.26 35.95
CA LEU A 919 -38.75 -8.50 35.66
C LEU A 919 -39.24 -9.13 36.96
N LYS A 920 -40.39 -8.65 37.46
CA LYS A 920 -41.06 -9.18 38.67
C LYS A 920 -42.01 -10.33 38.38
#